data_AF-A0A7Y5C4R9-F1
#
_entry.id   AF-A0A7Y5C4R9-F1
#
_cell.length_a   1.000
_cell.length_b   1.000
_cell.length_c   1.000
_cell.angle_alpha   90.00
_cell.angle_beta   90.00
_cell.angle_gamma   90.00
#
_symmetry.space_group_name_H-M   'P 1'
#
loop_
_entity.id
_entity.type
_entity.pdbx_description
1 polymer ?
#
loop_
_entity_poly.entity_id
_entity_poly.type
_entity_poly.pdbx_seq_one_letter_code
_entity_poly.pdbx_strand_id
1 'polypeptide(L)'
;MEYQRSTYFPFGFALRGDVWRRYNVGELAGTGEQDNKPIDTRSVRLFAQRVNDDHGAHAESAPPLGAGQLLTLGVLTEILRYLIDYYCVRQVPGAMQSAFAFTKSREGGPVVDEPPPVFVEEFPPQRVQLGNVRPAEFLASTEEDRPARELTAREMVLLSLSMSNPAMRAFFPLFADDSLRARAPYVPLVVNIEQFFNGQPELDLLGEPLFECLRAPMRAAPDSLEGQLDFIRKKWGHILPSGLVDRLLKIQDILGEEYKHRGGFVPGGMVEVMRFGARPGEGADVYPEFERFSADADWMSNVVMIAKSAYVWLDQLSKKYKRHIHRLDQIPEEELDRLARWGFNGLWLIGLWERSEASATIKRIMGNPDAVSSAYSLFDYDIAHDLGGEEAYANLRERARARGIRLASDMVPNHMGMFSRWVIEHPHWFIQLPHPPYPNYSFNGPNLSHDPRVGLYIEDGYWTHRDAAVVFKRVDHHTGETRYIYHGNDGTSMPWNDTAQLNYLMPEVREAVIQTILHVARKFPIIRFDAAMTLAKKHFQRLWYPKLGDAGAIPSRAEHGMSRHEFDRAMPEEFWREVVDRVAREVPDTLLLAEAFWLMEGYFVRTLGMHRVYNSAFMNMLKMEQNANYRATVRNVLEFSPEILKRFVNFMNNPDERTAVEQFGKGDKYIGCCLLMITMPGLPMFGHGQIEGYTEKYGMEYRRAYWDEHVDEDLVRRHERELFPLMHKRYLFSGVEHFAFYDFHTPHGHVDENVFAYSNRAGGERSLIFYNNAYSTTAGWIKQSTGLNTGRGDEGRIISKSLSESLGLRREDNLYYAFRDHRDGLEYIRHSKQLCDEGMFVNLHGYQWHAFIDWREIVDTDGSWGDLAWHLEGRGVGDLGYERRARELAPVLNSFNAYFNDGQLKSLLATAAPDTAETQRAGAMRRPLEDFLRELGARTRIHDDAGELLMPSVHSIQYWRRQIAEHRKHAGAGEETTVDVTRWVLPMAYALLKPVSVAVARGGDLHDGAAWLDSWLVSRNVLSTLAEVLGDQWKGELAFRALRVALRFAEHGLHRVDAPPALLSQFQHMLDDPDAQQFLMFNEHEGVVYFNREQLEDLLRAFGDVRAPAFERIHHAEARGVALEEERAARQALLDAAAFGGYRVERLREFIDEQIEDGEV
;
A
#
# COMPACT_ATOMS: atom_id res chain seq x y z
N MET A 1 16.04 13.62 -54.52
CA MET A 1 17.00 12.56 -54.91
C MET A 1 16.63 11.39 -54.02
N GLU A 2 16.28 10.22 -54.55
CA GLU A 2 16.17 9.05 -53.68
C GLU A 2 17.54 8.83 -53.05
N TYR A 3 17.61 8.90 -51.73
CA TYR A 3 18.87 8.81 -51.03
C TYR A 3 19.29 7.36 -50.97
N GLN A 4 20.42 7.07 -51.61
CA GLN A 4 21.10 5.78 -51.54
C GLN A 4 22.43 6.01 -50.81
N ARG A 5 22.66 5.27 -49.73
CA ARG A 5 23.92 5.34 -48.96
C ARG A 5 25.08 4.98 -49.90
N SER A 6 26.05 5.88 -50.01
CA SER A 6 27.24 5.66 -50.81
C SER A 6 28.01 4.44 -50.30
N THR A 7 28.52 3.66 -51.24
CA THR A 7 29.27 2.43 -50.98
C THR A 7 30.77 2.64 -51.21
N TYR A 8 31.20 3.91 -51.38
CA TYR A 8 32.60 4.25 -51.64
C TYR A 8 33.49 3.79 -50.49
N PHE A 9 33.10 4.11 -49.26
CA PHE A 9 33.75 3.63 -48.04
C PHE A 9 32.78 2.83 -47.17
N PRO A 10 33.22 1.72 -46.56
CA PRO A 10 32.34 0.77 -45.88
C PRO A 10 31.64 1.37 -44.64
N PHE A 11 32.34 2.24 -43.92
CA PHE A 11 31.83 2.94 -42.74
C PHE A 11 31.24 4.33 -43.06
N GLY A 12 31.30 4.77 -44.32
CA GLY A 12 30.81 6.08 -44.76
C GLY A 12 31.83 7.22 -44.71
N PHE A 13 33.01 7.01 -44.10
CA PHE A 13 34.13 7.95 -44.04
C PHE A 13 35.41 7.32 -44.60
N ALA A 14 36.38 8.15 -44.99
CA ALA A 14 37.65 7.70 -45.55
C ALA A 14 38.40 6.80 -44.55
N LEU A 15 38.93 5.67 -45.03
CA LEU A 15 39.68 4.73 -44.19
C LEU A 15 40.93 4.28 -44.94
N ARG A 16 42.10 4.39 -44.30
CA ARG A 16 43.37 4.05 -44.95
C ARG A 16 43.46 2.56 -45.29
N GLY A 17 44.04 2.22 -46.43
CA GLY A 17 44.15 0.84 -46.91
C GLY A 17 44.98 -0.08 -46.01
N ASP A 18 45.91 0.46 -45.21
CA ASP A 18 46.64 -0.32 -44.20
C ASP A 18 45.81 -0.57 -42.92
N VAL A 19 44.96 0.37 -42.53
CA VAL A 19 43.98 0.22 -41.43
C VAL A 19 42.97 -0.89 -41.77
N TRP A 20 42.54 -0.96 -43.04
CA TRP A 20 41.72 -2.08 -43.52
C TRP A 20 42.37 -3.45 -43.29
N ARG A 21 43.67 -3.57 -43.60
CA ARG A 21 44.42 -4.82 -43.43
C ARG A 21 44.66 -5.12 -41.95
N ARG A 22 45.06 -4.11 -41.18
CA ARG A 22 45.39 -4.23 -39.75
C ARG A 22 44.21 -4.75 -38.93
N TYR A 23 43.01 -4.23 -39.16
CA TYR A 23 41.81 -4.60 -38.41
C TYR A 23 40.86 -5.54 -39.17
N ASN A 24 41.34 -6.14 -40.25
CA ASN A 24 40.61 -7.09 -41.10
C ASN A 24 39.20 -6.61 -41.48
N VAL A 25 39.08 -5.37 -41.95
CA VAL A 25 37.80 -4.72 -42.28
C VAL A 25 37.08 -5.44 -43.43
N GLY A 26 37.81 -6.12 -44.31
CA GLY A 26 37.23 -6.93 -45.39
C GLY A 26 36.27 -8.01 -44.87
N GLU A 27 36.57 -8.62 -43.71
CA GLU A 27 35.68 -9.59 -43.07
C GLU A 27 34.37 -8.95 -42.58
N LEU A 28 34.44 -7.70 -42.10
CA LEU A 28 33.29 -6.96 -41.58
C LEU A 28 32.40 -6.40 -42.70
N ALA A 29 32.97 -6.21 -43.89
CA ALA A 29 32.31 -5.67 -45.07
C ALA A 29 31.66 -6.74 -45.97
N GLY A 30 32.04 -8.02 -45.85
CA GLY A 30 31.59 -9.13 -46.72
C GLY A 30 32.47 -9.33 -47.97
N THR A 31 32.45 -10.53 -48.57
CA THR A 31 33.30 -10.95 -49.71
C THR A 31 32.57 -11.48 -50.97
N GLY A 32 31.23 -11.48 -51.04
CA GLY A 32 30.37 -11.91 -52.17
C GLY A 32 29.87 -10.79 -53.11
N GLU A 33 28.98 -11.11 -54.06
CA GLU A 33 28.44 -10.15 -55.05
C GLU A 33 27.25 -9.30 -54.56
N GLN A 34 26.68 -9.60 -53.38
CA GLN A 34 25.65 -8.76 -52.74
C GLN A 34 26.26 -7.61 -51.89
N ASP A 35 27.58 -7.39 -52.01
CA ASP A 35 28.45 -6.88 -50.93
C ASP A 35 28.95 -5.45 -51.16
N ASN A 36 28.28 -4.71 -52.03
CA ASN A 36 28.37 -3.25 -52.04
C ASN A 36 27.38 -2.65 -51.02
N LYS A 37 27.11 -3.37 -49.92
CA LYS A 37 26.20 -2.89 -48.87
C LYS A 37 26.98 -2.16 -47.79
N PRO A 38 26.44 -1.07 -47.25
CA PRO A 38 27.10 -0.35 -46.18
C PRO A 38 27.15 -1.18 -44.88
N ILE A 39 28.21 -1.04 -44.09
CA ILE A 39 28.39 -1.81 -42.84
C ILE A 39 27.29 -1.51 -41.81
N ASP A 40 26.84 -2.53 -41.09
CA ASP A 40 25.84 -2.49 -40.02
C ASP A 40 26.42 -2.11 -38.64
N THR A 41 25.56 -1.87 -37.65
CA THR A 41 25.99 -1.44 -36.31
C THR A 41 26.87 -2.48 -35.61
N ARG A 42 26.58 -3.77 -35.79
CA ARG A 42 27.35 -4.87 -35.19
C ARG A 42 28.79 -4.85 -35.67
N SER A 43 29.00 -4.77 -36.98
CA SER A 43 30.32 -4.71 -37.57
C SER A 43 31.06 -3.43 -37.16
N VAL A 44 30.38 -2.31 -36.91
CA VAL A 44 31.01 -1.12 -36.30
C VAL A 44 31.46 -1.38 -34.86
N ARG A 45 30.66 -2.07 -34.03
CA ARG A 45 31.08 -2.46 -32.67
C ARG A 45 32.30 -3.39 -32.70
N LEU A 46 32.32 -4.36 -33.61
CA LEU A 46 33.47 -5.26 -33.80
C LEU A 46 34.71 -4.49 -34.25
N PHE A 47 34.56 -3.54 -35.16
CA PHE A 47 35.67 -2.68 -35.57
C PHE A 47 36.19 -1.84 -34.42
N ALA A 48 35.31 -1.21 -33.63
CA ALA A 48 35.69 -0.44 -32.45
C ALA A 48 36.48 -1.30 -31.45
N GLN A 49 36.01 -2.53 -31.18
CA GLN A 49 36.71 -3.47 -30.31
C GLN A 49 38.10 -3.83 -30.84
N ARG A 50 38.20 -4.23 -32.13
CA ARG A 50 39.49 -4.58 -32.76
C ARG A 50 40.51 -3.44 -32.67
N VAL A 51 40.04 -2.20 -32.76
CA VAL A 51 40.88 -1.00 -32.62
C VAL A 51 41.32 -0.80 -31.17
N ASN A 52 40.41 -0.97 -30.21
CA ASN A 52 40.70 -0.81 -28.78
C ASN A 52 41.58 -1.93 -28.20
N ASP A 53 41.50 -3.15 -28.73
CA ASP A 53 42.33 -4.29 -28.32
C ASP A 53 43.77 -4.20 -28.88
N ASP A 54 44.01 -3.35 -29.89
CA ASP A 54 45.33 -3.14 -30.47
C ASP A 54 46.15 -2.12 -29.66
N HIS A 55 46.80 -2.64 -28.62
CA HIS A 55 47.70 -1.89 -27.74
C HIS A 55 48.90 -1.22 -28.45
N GLY A 56 49.14 -1.50 -29.74
CA GLY A 56 50.24 -0.92 -30.51
C GLY A 56 49.89 0.34 -31.32
N ALA A 57 48.63 0.79 -31.34
CA ALA A 57 48.17 1.92 -32.16
C ALA A 57 47.71 3.15 -31.37
N HIS A 58 47.24 2.95 -30.15
CA HIS A 58 46.70 4.01 -29.29
C HIS A 58 47.71 4.43 -28.23
N ALA A 59 47.87 5.73 -28.02
CA ALA A 59 48.61 6.22 -26.85
C ALA A 59 47.96 5.64 -25.59
N GLU A 60 48.74 5.08 -24.66
CA GLU A 60 48.26 4.43 -23.43
C GLU A 60 47.29 5.31 -22.58
N SER A 61 47.18 6.60 -22.89
CA SER A 61 46.31 7.59 -22.22
C SER A 61 45.07 8.03 -23.00
N ALA A 62 44.84 7.54 -24.22
CA ALA A 62 43.66 7.91 -25.01
C ALA A 62 42.41 7.10 -24.57
N PRO A 63 41.23 7.73 -24.44
CA PRO A 63 40.01 7.00 -24.12
C PRO A 63 39.66 6.01 -25.25
N PRO A 64 39.05 4.85 -24.93
CA PRO A 64 38.65 3.87 -25.93
C PRO A 64 37.64 4.48 -26.91
N LEU A 65 37.72 4.07 -28.18
CA LEU A 65 36.79 4.52 -29.21
C LEU A 65 35.43 3.85 -29.03
N GLY A 66 34.36 4.65 -28.95
CA GLY A 66 32.98 4.17 -28.89
C GLY A 66 32.41 3.85 -30.28
N ALA A 67 31.56 2.83 -30.37
CA ALA A 67 30.90 2.47 -31.62
C ALA A 67 29.89 3.55 -32.06
N GLY A 68 29.17 4.15 -31.12
CA GLY A 68 28.32 5.31 -31.36
C GLY A 68 29.09 6.47 -32.00
N GLN A 69 30.30 6.78 -31.51
CA GLN A 69 31.11 7.86 -32.06
C GLN A 69 31.59 7.58 -33.51
N LEU A 70 31.96 6.32 -33.81
CA LEU A 70 32.32 5.90 -35.17
C LEU A 70 31.12 5.97 -36.14
N LEU A 71 29.92 5.60 -35.65
CA LEU A 71 28.69 5.78 -36.42
C LEU A 71 28.40 7.28 -36.66
N THR A 72 28.61 8.13 -35.65
CA THR A 72 28.46 9.58 -35.77
C THR A 72 29.40 10.15 -36.83
N LEU A 73 30.67 9.75 -36.82
CA LEU A 73 31.65 10.13 -37.86
C LEU A 73 31.13 9.77 -39.26
N GLY A 74 30.68 8.52 -39.45
CA GLY A 74 30.16 8.05 -40.73
C GLY A 74 28.94 8.81 -41.23
N VAL A 75 27.95 9.08 -40.36
CA VAL A 75 26.73 9.79 -40.77
C VAL A 75 26.98 11.29 -41.00
N LEU A 76 27.89 11.92 -40.24
CA LEU A 76 28.31 13.29 -40.49
C LEU A 76 28.93 13.43 -41.87
N THR A 77 29.91 12.58 -42.21
CA THR A 77 30.54 12.58 -43.54
C THR A 77 29.51 12.32 -44.64
N GLU A 78 28.55 11.44 -44.39
CA GLU A 78 27.48 11.11 -45.33
C GLU A 78 26.50 12.26 -45.59
N ILE A 79 26.16 13.05 -44.57
CA ILE A 79 25.35 14.26 -44.73
C ILE A 79 26.11 15.32 -45.53
N LEU A 80 27.39 15.53 -45.23
CA LEU A 80 28.24 16.44 -45.99
C LEU A 80 28.37 16.00 -47.45
N ARG A 81 28.51 14.68 -47.68
CA ARG A 81 28.51 14.07 -49.02
C ARG A 81 27.22 14.39 -49.77
N TYR A 82 26.06 14.23 -49.11
CA TYR A 82 24.76 14.54 -49.69
C TYR A 82 24.66 16.02 -50.12
N LEU A 83 25.14 16.97 -49.31
CA LEU A 83 25.11 18.39 -49.67
C LEU A 83 25.98 18.69 -50.90
N ILE A 84 27.19 18.11 -50.98
CA ILE A 84 28.08 18.25 -52.14
C ILE A 84 27.42 17.65 -53.39
N ASP A 85 26.85 16.44 -53.26
CA ASP A 85 26.21 15.73 -54.35
C ASP A 85 24.96 16.48 -54.84
N TYR A 86 24.11 16.95 -53.94
CA TYR A 86 22.94 17.77 -54.28
C TYR A 86 23.38 19.01 -55.06
N TYR A 87 24.40 19.72 -54.58
CA TYR A 87 24.90 20.92 -55.25
C TYR A 87 25.47 20.60 -56.65
N CYS A 88 26.37 19.62 -56.75
CA CYS A 88 27.10 19.33 -58.00
C CYS A 88 26.26 18.58 -59.05
N VAL A 89 25.19 17.91 -58.64
CA VAL A 89 24.34 17.10 -59.54
C VAL A 89 23.02 17.78 -59.85
N ARG A 90 22.39 18.47 -58.89
CA ARG A 90 21.09 19.11 -59.08
C ARG A 90 21.16 20.61 -59.31
N GLN A 91 21.87 21.34 -58.45
CA GLN A 91 21.86 22.79 -58.51
C GLN A 91 22.78 23.33 -59.61
N VAL A 92 24.02 22.83 -59.67
CA VAL A 92 25.05 23.23 -60.65
C VAL A 92 25.68 21.98 -61.27
N PRO A 93 25.00 21.32 -62.24
CA PRO A 93 25.51 20.12 -62.90
C PRO A 93 26.89 20.34 -63.52
N GLY A 94 27.85 19.44 -63.21
CA GLY A 94 29.22 19.52 -63.74
C GLY A 94 30.12 20.52 -63.01
N ALA A 95 29.70 21.04 -61.84
CA ALA A 95 30.52 21.95 -61.03
C ALA A 95 31.88 21.35 -60.66
N MET A 96 31.95 20.05 -60.33
CA MET A 96 33.21 19.38 -59.98
C MET A 96 34.20 19.32 -61.16
N GLN A 97 33.71 19.05 -62.38
CA GLN A 97 34.55 19.09 -63.59
C GLN A 97 35.05 20.51 -63.87
N SER A 98 34.19 21.50 -63.66
CA SER A 98 34.55 22.92 -63.79
C SER A 98 35.59 23.35 -62.76
N ALA A 99 35.50 22.83 -61.52
CA ALA A 99 36.48 23.06 -60.47
C ALA A 99 37.86 22.46 -60.83
N PHE A 100 37.88 21.27 -61.44
CA PHE A 100 39.12 20.69 -61.99
C PHE A 100 39.69 21.55 -63.13
N ALA A 101 38.87 22.03 -64.07
CA ALA A 101 39.33 22.89 -65.15
C ALA A 101 39.87 24.23 -64.62
N PHE A 102 39.23 24.82 -63.62
CA PHE A 102 39.67 26.02 -62.91
C PHE A 102 41.01 25.80 -62.20
N THR A 103 41.16 24.69 -61.49
CA THR A 103 42.42 24.36 -60.81
C THR A 103 43.56 24.15 -61.82
N LYS A 104 43.28 23.42 -62.91
CA LYS A 104 44.26 23.12 -63.96
C LYS A 104 44.76 24.38 -64.67
N SER A 105 43.91 25.38 -64.88
CA SER A 105 44.30 26.65 -65.51
C SER A 105 45.15 27.55 -64.62
N ARG A 106 45.06 27.39 -63.29
CA ARG A 106 45.76 28.22 -62.31
C ARG A 106 47.07 27.64 -61.80
N GLU A 107 47.08 26.34 -61.49
CA GLU A 107 48.21 25.65 -60.84
C GLU A 107 48.88 24.60 -61.75
N GLY A 108 48.30 24.33 -62.93
CA GLY A 108 48.80 23.37 -63.90
C GLY A 108 48.21 21.95 -63.78
N GLY A 109 48.53 21.10 -64.75
CA GLY A 109 48.03 19.71 -64.84
C GLY A 109 48.34 18.80 -63.64
N PRO A 110 49.57 18.78 -63.10
CA PRO A 110 49.95 17.90 -61.99
C PRO A 110 49.05 18.00 -60.75
N VAL A 111 48.61 19.21 -60.40
CA VAL A 111 47.75 19.46 -59.21
C VAL A 111 46.38 18.80 -59.33
N VAL A 112 45.90 18.53 -60.55
CA VAL A 112 44.60 17.88 -60.79
C VAL A 112 44.77 16.40 -61.11
N ASP A 113 45.81 16.03 -61.84
CA ASP A 113 45.95 14.68 -62.40
C ASP A 113 46.67 13.68 -61.47
N GLU A 114 47.54 14.14 -60.55
CA GLU A 114 48.29 13.28 -59.62
C GLU A 114 47.54 12.87 -58.33
N PRO A 115 46.73 13.74 -57.68
CA PRO A 115 46.07 13.37 -56.43
C PRO A 115 45.06 12.20 -56.50
N PRO A 116 44.17 12.08 -57.52
CA PRO A 116 43.16 11.01 -57.52
C PRO A 116 43.75 9.58 -57.53
N PRO A 117 44.77 9.24 -58.35
CA PRO A 117 45.44 7.92 -58.27
C PRO A 117 46.04 7.62 -56.91
N VAL A 118 46.75 8.59 -56.31
CA VAL A 118 47.38 8.40 -54.99
C VAL A 118 46.33 8.27 -53.89
N PHE A 119 45.23 9.01 -53.96
CA PHE A 119 44.12 8.88 -53.03
C PHE A 119 43.49 7.49 -53.09
N VAL A 120 43.22 6.96 -54.29
CA VAL A 120 42.65 5.61 -54.45
C VAL A 120 43.61 4.50 -53.99
N GLU A 121 44.91 4.74 -53.98
CA GLU A 121 45.88 3.78 -53.40
C GLU A 121 45.93 3.84 -51.87
N GLU A 122 45.95 5.04 -51.29
CA GLU A 122 46.07 5.26 -49.83
C GLU A 122 44.73 5.05 -49.10
N PHE A 123 43.63 5.48 -49.71
CA PHE A 123 42.25 5.41 -49.23
C PHE A 123 41.38 4.67 -50.27
N PRO A 124 41.62 3.37 -50.48
CA PRO A 124 40.98 2.63 -51.55
C PRO A 124 39.46 2.54 -51.34
N PRO A 125 38.66 2.84 -52.39
CA PRO A 125 37.23 2.54 -52.39
C PRO A 125 36.99 1.05 -52.11
N GLN A 126 35.84 0.71 -51.53
CA GLN A 126 35.50 -0.65 -51.14
C GLN A 126 35.72 -1.68 -52.26
N ARG A 127 35.31 -1.37 -53.50
CA ARG A 127 35.51 -2.25 -54.67
C ARG A 127 36.98 -2.46 -55.04
N VAL A 128 37.81 -1.45 -54.86
CA VAL A 128 39.26 -1.55 -55.13
C VAL A 128 39.92 -2.38 -54.03
N GLN A 129 39.56 -2.12 -52.77
CA GLN A 129 40.15 -2.80 -51.62
C GLN A 129 39.76 -4.28 -51.53
N LEU A 130 38.52 -4.63 -51.91
CA LEU A 130 38.05 -6.02 -52.01
C LEU A 130 38.63 -6.75 -53.24
N GLY A 131 39.37 -6.07 -54.11
CA GLY A 131 39.99 -6.67 -55.30
C GLY A 131 39.05 -6.84 -56.49
N ASN A 132 37.85 -6.22 -56.45
CA ASN A 132 36.86 -6.33 -57.51
C ASN A 132 37.26 -5.56 -58.78
N VAL A 133 38.03 -4.46 -58.63
CA VAL A 133 38.49 -3.59 -59.72
C VAL A 133 39.86 -3.02 -59.40
N ARG A 134 40.75 -2.83 -60.38
CA ARG A 134 42.05 -2.19 -60.15
C ARG A 134 41.91 -0.66 -59.97
N PRO A 135 42.81 0.03 -59.23
CA PRO A 135 42.75 1.48 -59.02
C PRO A 135 42.57 2.31 -60.31
N ALA A 136 43.34 1.98 -61.36
CA ALA A 136 43.27 2.69 -62.64
C ALA A 136 41.97 2.41 -63.41
N GLU A 137 41.45 1.18 -63.31
CA GLU A 137 40.17 0.79 -63.92
C GLU A 137 39.00 1.47 -63.20
N PHE A 138 39.08 1.60 -61.87
CA PHE A 138 38.11 2.33 -61.07
C PHE A 138 38.08 3.81 -61.46
N LEU A 139 39.22 4.49 -61.54
CA LEU A 139 39.26 5.92 -61.90
C LEU A 139 38.75 6.20 -63.34
N ALA A 140 38.81 5.21 -64.22
CA ALA A 140 38.28 5.28 -65.58
C ALA A 140 36.79 4.89 -65.68
N SER A 141 36.19 4.38 -64.60
CA SER A 141 34.79 3.94 -64.59
C SER A 141 33.82 5.07 -64.26
N THR A 142 32.55 4.76 -64.45
CA THR A 142 31.41 5.54 -63.96
C THR A 142 30.80 4.78 -62.79
N GLU A 143 30.73 5.42 -61.62
CA GLU A 143 30.17 4.88 -60.38
C GLU A 143 29.12 5.87 -59.85
N GLU A 144 28.04 5.40 -59.21
CA GLU A 144 26.95 6.29 -58.73
C GLU A 144 26.46 7.27 -59.83
N ASP A 145 26.35 6.78 -61.08
CA ASP A 145 26.01 7.52 -62.31
C ASP A 145 26.93 8.70 -62.65
N ARG A 146 28.16 8.70 -62.13
CA ARG A 146 29.13 9.80 -62.23
C ARG A 146 30.55 9.31 -62.51
N PRO A 147 31.42 10.10 -63.15
CA PRO A 147 32.81 9.73 -63.31
C PRO A 147 33.48 9.48 -61.95
N ALA A 148 34.14 8.33 -61.78
CA ALA A 148 34.77 7.96 -60.51
C ALA A 148 35.83 8.98 -60.04
N ARG A 149 36.44 9.73 -60.98
CA ARG A 149 37.32 10.87 -60.68
C ARG A 149 36.62 11.99 -59.90
N GLU A 150 35.35 12.28 -60.19
CA GLU A 150 34.58 13.30 -59.45
C GLU A 150 34.24 12.81 -58.04
N LEU A 151 33.85 11.55 -57.91
CA LEU A 151 33.60 10.92 -56.61
C LEU A 151 34.86 10.93 -55.74
N THR A 152 36.01 10.64 -56.35
CA THR A 152 37.31 10.67 -55.68
C THR A 152 37.66 12.10 -55.20
N ALA A 153 37.37 13.14 -56.00
CA ALA A 153 37.53 14.52 -55.56
C ALA A 153 36.60 14.90 -54.41
N ARG A 154 35.33 14.51 -54.47
CA ARG A 154 34.39 14.69 -53.35
C ARG A 154 34.94 14.07 -52.06
N GLU A 155 35.45 12.83 -52.13
CA GLU A 155 36.04 12.17 -50.95
C GLU A 155 37.32 12.85 -50.46
N MET A 156 38.16 13.41 -51.35
CA MET A 156 39.31 14.23 -50.94
C MET A 156 38.87 15.51 -50.20
N VAL A 157 37.79 16.17 -50.64
CA VAL A 157 37.20 17.32 -49.92
C VAL A 157 36.71 16.89 -48.53
N LEU A 158 35.97 15.77 -48.44
CA LEU A 158 35.46 15.25 -47.17
C LEU A 158 36.57 14.81 -46.22
N LEU A 159 37.66 14.22 -46.72
CA LEU A 159 38.85 13.91 -45.94
C LEU A 159 39.48 15.20 -45.39
N SER A 160 39.66 16.22 -46.22
CA SER A 160 40.20 17.52 -45.79
C SER A 160 39.32 18.19 -44.73
N LEU A 161 37.99 18.11 -44.86
CA LEU A 161 37.06 18.62 -43.85
C LEU A 161 37.20 17.84 -42.53
N SER A 162 37.30 16.51 -42.61
CA SER A 162 37.48 15.64 -41.44
C SER A 162 38.78 15.95 -40.68
N MET A 163 39.88 16.20 -41.42
CA MET A 163 41.17 16.60 -40.85
C MET A 163 41.17 18.00 -40.24
N SER A 164 40.25 18.87 -40.64
CA SER A 164 40.08 20.21 -40.04
C SER A 164 39.08 20.24 -38.88
N ASN A 165 38.41 19.13 -38.56
CA ASN A 165 37.40 19.04 -37.51
C ASN A 165 38.02 18.68 -36.15
N PRO A 166 38.03 19.60 -35.15
CA PRO A 166 38.65 19.32 -33.85
C PRO A 166 38.02 18.12 -33.13
N ALA A 167 36.70 17.93 -33.24
CA ALA A 167 35.97 16.80 -32.67
C ALA A 167 36.37 15.43 -33.26
N MET A 168 37.01 15.40 -34.43
CA MET A 168 37.43 14.16 -35.11
C MET A 168 38.88 13.76 -34.81
N ARG A 169 39.61 14.54 -34.01
CA ARG A 169 41.05 14.35 -33.74
C ARG A 169 41.38 12.97 -33.16
N ALA A 170 40.52 12.41 -32.32
CA ALA A 170 40.70 11.07 -31.74
C ALA A 170 40.70 9.94 -32.81
N PHE A 171 40.13 10.20 -33.98
CA PHE A 171 39.98 9.22 -35.06
C PHE A 171 41.04 9.36 -36.16
N PHE A 172 41.95 10.33 -36.07
CA PHE A 172 43.02 10.53 -37.05
C PHE A 172 43.87 9.26 -37.31
N PRO A 173 44.16 8.37 -36.34
CA PRO A 173 44.84 7.12 -36.65
C PRO A 173 44.15 6.27 -37.74
N LEU A 174 42.85 6.45 -37.97
CA LEU A 174 42.08 5.72 -38.97
C LEU A 174 42.20 6.34 -40.38
N PHE A 175 42.39 7.67 -40.48
CA PHE A 175 42.31 8.39 -41.75
C PHE A 175 43.30 9.56 -41.94
N ALA A 176 44.37 9.63 -41.13
CA ALA A 176 45.40 10.65 -41.27
C ALA A 176 45.97 10.71 -42.70
N ASP A 177 46.13 11.92 -43.20
CA ASP A 177 46.46 12.23 -44.60
C ASP A 177 47.96 12.53 -44.83
N ASP A 178 48.84 12.27 -43.86
CA ASP A 178 50.27 12.60 -43.94
C ASP A 178 50.97 11.93 -45.15
N SER A 179 50.65 10.66 -45.43
CA SER A 179 51.16 9.92 -46.59
C SER A 179 50.70 10.55 -47.91
N LEU A 180 49.42 10.91 -47.99
CA LEU A 180 48.82 11.55 -49.15
C LEU A 180 49.43 12.93 -49.41
N ARG A 181 49.66 13.74 -48.36
CA ARG A 181 50.33 15.06 -48.44
C ARG A 181 51.75 14.94 -48.97
N ALA A 182 52.46 13.88 -48.59
CA ALA A 182 53.85 13.66 -49.02
C ALA A 182 53.96 13.18 -50.47
N ARG A 183 52.95 12.47 -50.98
CA ARG A 183 52.98 11.80 -52.29
C ARG A 183 52.28 12.57 -53.41
N ALA A 184 51.32 13.44 -53.10
CA ALA A 184 50.57 14.20 -54.11
C ALA A 184 50.14 15.60 -53.61
N PRO A 185 50.02 16.59 -54.51
CA PRO A 185 49.57 17.94 -54.18
C PRO A 185 48.04 18.05 -53.96
N TYR A 186 47.44 17.19 -53.12
CA TYR A 186 45.99 17.22 -52.91
C TYR A 186 45.49 18.42 -52.07
N VAL A 187 46.30 18.96 -51.14
CA VAL A 187 45.91 20.15 -50.37
C VAL A 187 45.71 21.35 -51.31
N PRO A 188 46.66 21.68 -52.21
CA PRO A 188 46.44 22.67 -53.26
C PRO A 188 45.19 22.39 -54.12
N LEU A 189 44.91 21.13 -54.46
CA LEU A 189 43.70 20.75 -55.21
C LEU A 189 42.43 21.11 -54.44
N VAL A 190 42.29 20.69 -53.18
CA VAL A 190 41.11 20.97 -52.35
C VAL A 190 40.93 22.47 -52.11
N VAL A 191 42.02 23.20 -51.85
CA VAL A 191 41.99 24.66 -51.67
C VAL A 191 41.49 25.37 -52.93
N ASN A 192 41.91 24.93 -54.12
CA ASN A 192 41.44 25.52 -55.38
C ASN A 192 39.99 25.12 -55.71
N ILE A 193 39.58 23.90 -55.38
CA ILE A 193 38.18 23.47 -55.45
C ILE A 193 37.31 24.38 -54.57
N GLU A 194 37.70 24.61 -53.32
CA GLU A 194 37.00 25.52 -52.42
C GLU A 194 36.91 26.95 -52.98
N GLN A 195 38.03 27.49 -53.48
CA GLN A 195 38.04 28.83 -54.08
C GLN A 195 37.14 28.93 -55.31
N PHE A 196 37.04 27.87 -56.13
CA PHE A 196 36.10 27.81 -57.24
C PHE A 196 34.65 27.89 -56.73
N PHE A 197 34.29 27.06 -55.74
CA PHE A 197 32.93 27.02 -55.18
C PHE A 197 32.52 28.31 -54.46
N ASN A 198 33.46 29.05 -53.86
CA ASN A 198 33.19 30.37 -53.28
C ASN A 198 32.77 31.43 -54.32
N GLY A 199 33.09 31.22 -55.60
CA GLY A 199 32.66 32.07 -56.71
C GLY A 199 31.38 31.60 -57.41
N GLN A 200 30.75 30.51 -56.94
CA GLN A 200 29.51 29.96 -57.50
C GLN A 200 28.27 30.42 -56.69
N PRO A 201 27.04 30.22 -57.20
CA PRO A 201 25.83 30.53 -56.45
C PRO A 201 25.77 29.82 -55.09
N GLU A 202 25.16 30.46 -54.09
CA GLU A 202 24.93 29.87 -52.76
C GLU A 202 24.10 28.58 -52.85
N LEU A 203 24.28 27.65 -51.91
CA LEU A 203 23.48 26.42 -51.83
C LEU A 203 22.02 26.78 -51.55
N ASP A 204 21.11 26.44 -52.48
CA ASP A 204 19.71 26.90 -52.44
C ASP A 204 18.94 26.38 -51.20
N LEU A 205 19.32 25.24 -50.65
CA LEU A 205 18.74 24.64 -49.45
C LEU A 205 19.01 25.44 -48.17
N LEU A 206 20.11 26.20 -48.12
CA LEU A 206 20.63 26.81 -46.88
C LEU A 206 20.92 28.32 -47.00
N GLY A 207 21.03 28.87 -48.21
CA GLY A 207 21.27 30.30 -48.44
C GLY A 207 22.68 30.77 -48.04
N GLU A 208 23.67 29.89 -48.08
CA GLU A 208 25.08 30.20 -47.83
C GLU A 208 25.97 29.49 -48.86
N PRO A 209 27.22 29.92 -49.09
CA PRO A 209 28.18 29.20 -49.92
C PRO A 209 28.37 27.74 -49.47
N LEU A 210 28.62 26.82 -50.41
CA LEU A 210 28.66 25.37 -50.11
C LEU A 210 29.65 25.04 -48.98
N PHE A 211 30.88 25.55 -49.03
CA PHE A 211 31.90 25.28 -48.01
C PHE A 211 31.60 25.92 -46.65
N GLU A 212 30.81 27.01 -46.61
CA GLU A 212 30.30 27.57 -45.36
C GLU A 212 29.28 26.64 -44.73
N CYS A 213 28.36 26.08 -45.53
CA CYS A 213 27.41 25.07 -45.07
C CYS A 213 28.15 23.83 -44.53
N LEU A 214 29.16 23.34 -45.24
CA LEU A 214 29.91 22.13 -44.85
C LEU A 214 30.67 22.31 -43.51
N ARG A 215 31.11 23.52 -43.18
CA ARG A 215 31.79 23.83 -41.90
C ARG A 215 30.84 24.28 -40.79
N ALA A 216 29.57 24.57 -41.08
CA ALA A 216 28.64 25.09 -40.10
C ALA A 216 28.46 24.20 -38.85
N PRO A 217 28.32 22.85 -38.95
CA PRO A 217 28.24 21.99 -37.77
C PRO A 217 29.51 22.08 -36.92
N MET A 218 30.67 22.03 -37.57
CA MET A 218 31.99 22.13 -36.92
C MET A 218 32.17 23.45 -36.19
N ARG A 219 31.64 24.56 -36.71
CA ARG A 219 31.66 25.86 -36.01
C ARG A 219 30.69 25.92 -34.85
N ALA A 220 29.52 25.29 -34.98
CA ALA A 220 28.50 25.29 -33.94
C ALA A 220 28.91 24.46 -32.71
N ALA A 221 29.63 23.35 -32.92
CA ALA A 221 30.14 22.48 -31.87
C ALA A 221 31.55 21.94 -32.21
N PRO A 222 32.61 22.75 -32.02
CA PRO A 222 33.97 22.41 -32.46
C PRO A 222 34.53 21.12 -31.85
N ASP A 223 34.23 20.87 -30.58
CA ASP A 223 34.84 19.80 -29.80
C ASP A 223 33.85 18.64 -29.47
N SER A 224 32.67 18.62 -30.11
CA SER A 224 31.64 17.60 -29.82
C SER A 224 30.95 17.07 -31.08
N LEU A 225 31.19 15.81 -31.41
CA LEU A 225 30.49 15.11 -32.50
C LEU A 225 28.97 15.03 -32.25
N GLU A 226 28.56 14.84 -30.98
CA GLU A 226 27.15 14.86 -30.59
C GLU A 226 26.52 16.24 -30.83
N GLY A 227 27.21 17.31 -30.43
CA GLY A 227 26.76 18.68 -30.66
C GLY A 227 26.64 19.02 -32.14
N GLN A 228 27.56 18.50 -32.97
CA GLN A 228 27.48 18.65 -34.44
C GLN A 228 26.26 17.92 -35.00
N LEU A 229 25.98 16.71 -34.52
CA LEU A 229 24.82 15.92 -34.96
C LEU A 229 23.49 16.56 -34.53
N ASP A 230 23.42 17.11 -33.32
CA ASP A 230 22.25 17.85 -32.82
C ASP A 230 22.00 19.16 -33.60
N PHE A 231 23.07 19.88 -33.96
CA PHE A 231 22.97 21.06 -34.83
C PHE A 231 22.33 20.69 -36.17
N ILE A 232 22.81 19.63 -36.82
CA ILE A 232 22.26 19.15 -38.09
C ILE A 232 20.80 18.75 -37.92
N ARG A 233 20.45 17.97 -36.89
CA ARG A 233 19.05 17.59 -36.65
C ARG A 233 18.14 18.81 -36.60
N LYS A 234 18.51 19.81 -35.80
CA LYS A 234 17.71 21.01 -35.54
C LYS A 234 17.64 21.95 -36.74
N LYS A 235 18.75 22.11 -37.47
CA LYS A 235 18.86 23.09 -38.56
C LYS A 235 18.60 22.51 -39.94
N TRP A 236 19.01 21.26 -40.18
CA TRP A 236 18.98 20.64 -41.51
C TRP A 236 17.97 19.50 -41.63
N GLY A 237 17.36 19.04 -40.53
CA GLY A 237 16.44 17.88 -40.56
C GLY A 237 15.32 17.98 -41.60
N HIS A 238 14.84 19.19 -41.92
CA HIS A 238 13.78 19.44 -42.90
C HIS A 238 14.24 19.46 -44.37
N ILE A 239 15.54 19.59 -44.64
CA ILE A 239 16.13 19.56 -45.99
C ILE A 239 16.80 18.23 -46.35
N LEU A 240 16.97 17.35 -45.35
CA LEU A 240 17.58 16.04 -45.54
C LEU A 240 16.53 15.02 -46.01
N PRO A 241 16.92 14.04 -46.85
CA PRO A 241 16.06 12.92 -47.22
C PRO A 241 15.63 12.12 -45.98
N SER A 242 14.39 11.62 -45.95
CA SER A 242 13.82 10.89 -44.80
C SER A 242 14.69 9.73 -44.32
N GLY A 243 15.20 8.89 -45.24
CA GLY A 243 16.07 7.77 -44.88
C GLY A 243 17.39 8.18 -44.22
N LEU A 244 17.90 9.38 -44.49
CA LEU A 244 19.09 9.93 -43.83
C LEU A 244 18.76 10.53 -42.46
N VAL A 245 17.57 11.12 -42.31
CA VAL A 245 17.06 11.58 -41.01
C VAL A 245 16.83 10.40 -40.07
N ASP A 246 16.19 9.33 -40.53
CA ASP A 246 15.96 8.11 -39.74
C ASP A 246 17.28 7.50 -39.24
N ARG A 247 18.29 7.46 -40.13
CA ARG A 247 19.63 6.99 -39.82
C ARG A 247 20.32 7.89 -38.78
N LEU A 248 20.20 9.21 -38.91
CA LEU A 248 20.72 10.17 -37.94
C LEU A 248 20.10 9.94 -36.56
N LEU A 249 18.77 9.79 -36.48
CA LEU A 249 18.06 9.56 -35.22
C LEU A 249 18.48 8.25 -34.57
N LYS A 250 18.60 7.17 -35.36
CA LYS A 250 19.09 5.87 -34.87
C LYS A 250 20.48 5.97 -34.24
N ILE A 251 21.39 6.74 -34.85
CA ILE A 251 22.76 6.91 -34.36
C ILE A 251 22.78 7.77 -33.10
N GLN A 252 21.93 8.81 -33.03
CA GLN A 252 21.73 9.59 -31.80
C GLN A 252 21.24 8.71 -30.65
N ASP A 253 20.31 7.79 -30.89
CA ASP A 253 19.81 6.88 -29.85
C ASP A 253 20.91 5.94 -29.33
N ILE A 254 21.72 5.37 -30.24
CA ILE A 254 22.86 4.51 -29.87
C ILE A 254 23.90 5.30 -29.07
N LEU A 255 24.24 6.52 -29.52
CA LEU A 255 25.19 7.40 -28.84
C LEU A 255 24.68 7.81 -27.45
N GLY A 256 23.39 8.18 -27.36
CA GLY A 256 22.74 8.52 -26.10
C GLY A 256 22.67 7.33 -25.14
N GLU A 257 22.56 6.10 -25.65
CA GLU A 257 22.63 4.87 -24.86
C GLU A 257 24.02 4.68 -24.22
N GLU A 258 25.10 4.92 -24.98
CA GLU A 258 26.50 4.78 -24.54
C GLU A 258 26.88 5.81 -23.46
N TYR A 259 26.42 7.06 -23.56
CA TYR A 259 26.73 8.13 -22.60
C TYR A 259 25.80 8.19 -21.38
N LYS A 260 24.71 7.41 -21.39
CA LYS A 260 23.74 7.40 -20.30
C LYS A 260 24.42 6.89 -19.02
N HIS A 261 24.62 7.79 -18.05
CA HIS A 261 25.11 7.40 -16.73
C HIS A 261 24.02 6.60 -16.02
N ARG A 262 24.18 5.28 -15.97
CA ARG A 262 23.24 4.34 -15.35
C ARG A 262 23.71 4.05 -13.93
N GLY A 263 23.27 4.88 -12.98
CA GLY A 263 23.61 4.74 -11.58
C GLY A 263 22.61 5.51 -10.72
N GLY A 264 21.55 4.84 -10.29
CA GLY A 264 20.49 5.46 -9.50
C GLY A 264 19.18 4.69 -9.63
N PHE A 265 19.10 3.53 -8.96
CA PHE A 265 17.80 3.00 -8.59
C PHE A 265 17.28 3.90 -7.47
N VAL A 266 16.29 4.74 -7.78
CA VAL A 266 15.45 5.38 -6.75
C VAL A 266 14.12 4.62 -6.77
N PRO A 267 13.98 3.56 -5.97
CA PRO A 267 12.64 3.02 -5.71
C PRO A 267 11.84 4.14 -5.05
N GLY A 268 10.71 4.51 -5.66
CA GLY A 268 9.90 5.64 -5.20
C GLY A 268 10.44 7.01 -5.61
N GLY A 269 10.91 7.17 -6.86
CA GLY A 269 11.10 8.50 -7.46
C GLY A 269 9.91 9.43 -7.17
N MET A 270 10.15 10.75 -7.06
CA MET A 270 9.15 11.73 -6.60
C MET A 270 7.76 11.44 -7.18
N VAL A 271 6.84 10.99 -6.32
CA VAL A 271 5.49 10.65 -6.76
C VAL A 271 4.77 11.95 -7.08
N GLU A 272 4.52 12.18 -8.36
CA GLU A 272 3.75 13.33 -8.81
C GLU A 272 2.26 13.17 -8.47
N VAL A 273 1.58 14.30 -8.29
CA VAL A 273 0.12 14.32 -8.15
C VAL A 273 -0.50 13.71 -9.41
N MET A 274 -1.39 12.72 -9.25
CA MET A 274 -2.04 12.11 -10.41
C MET A 274 -2.87 13.15 -11.16
N ARG A 275 -2.68 13.20 -12.48
CA ARG A 275 -3.43 14.06 -13.40
C ARG A 275 -4.00 13.19 -14.50
N PHE A 276 -5.24 13.44 -14.87
CA PHE A 276 -5.97 12.69 -15.89
C PHE A 276 -6.36 13.60 -17.05
N GLY A 277 -6.48 13.02 -18.26
CA GLY A 277 -6.78 13.74 -19.50
C GLY A 277 -5.53 14.10 -20.32
N ALA A 278 -5.73 14.40 -21.61
CA ALA A 278 -4.66 14.77 -22.54
C ALA A 278 -4.01 16.09 -22.12
N ARG A 279 -2.68 16.13 -21.95
CA ARG A 279 -2.01 17.40 -21.63
C ARG A 279 -2.04 18.31 -22.86
N PRO A 280 -2.25 19.63 -22.70
CA PRO A 280 -2.07 20.58 -23.80
C PRO A 280 -0.63 20.47 -24.33
N GLY A 281 -0.47 19.97 -25.57
CA GLY A 281 0.84 19.77 -26.21
C GLY A 281 1.39 18.34 -26.19
N GLU A 282 0.68 17.36 -25.59
CA GLU A 282 0.96 15.95 -25.85
C GLU A 282 0.55 15.62 -27.29
N GLY A 283 1.55 15.34 -28.14
CA GLY A 283 1.37 15.15 -29.57
C GLY A 283 0.51 13.94 -29.95
N ALA A 284 0.32 13.73 -31.25
CA ALA A 284 -0.48 12.67 -31.89
C ALA A 284 -0.02 11.21 -31.60
N ASP A 285 0.78 10.99 -30.56
CA ASP A 285 1.60 9.79 -30.34
C ASP A 285 1.24 9.02 -29.05
N VAL A 286 0.22 9.47 -28.32
CA VAL A 286 -0.36 8.83 -27.13
C VAL A 286 -1.50 7.90 -27.55
N TYR A 287 -1.56 6.66 -27.01
CA TYR A 287 -2.70 5.78 -27.26
C TYR A 287 -3.98 6.39 -26.67
N PRO A 288 -5.13 6.30 -27.36
CA PRO A 288 -6.38 6.85 -26.84
C PRO A 288 -6.80 6.15 -25.55
N GLU A 289 -7.14 6.93 -24.53
CA GLU A 289 -7.60 6.44 -23.23
C GLU A 289 -9.12 6.59 -23.15
N PHE A 290 -9.85 5.56 -23.58
CA PHE A 290 -11.31 5.52 -23.49
C PHE A 290 -11.78 4.86 -22.19
N GLU A 291 -13.02 5.13 -21.78
CA GLU A 291 -13.66 4.50 -20.63
C GLU A 291 -14.22 3.11 -20.97
N ARG A 292 -13.71 2.07 -20.33
CA ARG A 292 -14.11 0.66 -20.49
C ARG A 292 -13.78 -0.17 -19.23
N PHE A 293 -14.35 0.23 -18.09
CA PHE A 293 -14.23 -0.51 -16.83
C PHE A 293 -14.80 -1.93 -16.94
N SER A 294 -14.22 -2.87 -16.19
CA SER A 294 -14.80 -4.21 -16.00
C SER A 294 -15.87 -4.19 -14.91
N ALA A 295 -16.84 -5.10 -15.01
CA ALA A 295 -17.83 -5.28 -13.95
C ALA A 295 -17.17 -5.92 -12.72
N ASP A 296 -17.55 -5.44 -11.53
CA ASP A 296 -17.14 -6.06 -10.27
C ASP A 296 -18.22 -7.04 -9.81
N ALA A 297 -17.83 -8.22 -9.33
CA ALA A 297 -18.74 -9.08 -8.55
C ALA A 297 -18.92 -8.51 -7.12
N ASP A 298 -20.04 -8.84 -6.46
CA ASP A 298 -20.42 -8.26 -5.16
C ASP A 298 -19.33 -8.35 -4.08
N TRP A 299 -18.52 -9.40 -4.11
CA TRP A 299 -17.44 -9.60 -3.13
C TRP A 299 -16.17 -8.79 -3.42
N MET A 300 -15.92 -8.41 -4.69
CA MET A 300 -14.65 -7.79 -5.12
C MET A 300 -14.42 -6.42 -4.49
N SER A 301 -15.48 -5.63 -4.31
CA SER A 301 -15.42 -4.32 -3.64
C SER A 301 -15.09 -4.44 -2.15
N ASN A 302 -15.41 -5.58 -1.55
CA ASN A 302 -15.30 -5.78 -0.10
C ASN A 302 -14.06 -6.58 0.30
N VAL A 303 -13.12 -6.78 -0.60
CA VAL A 303 -11.88 -7.50 -0.29
C VAL A 303 -11.02 -6.69 0.68
N VAL A 304 -10.58 -7.36 1.75
CA VAL A 304 -9.53 -6.92 2.67
C VAL A 304 -8.45 -8.00 2.65
N MET A 305 -7.28 -7.63 2.15
CA MET A 305 -6.23 -8.58 1.80
C MET A 305 -5.03 -8.47 2.74
N ILE A 306 -4.44 -9.61 3.07
CA ILE A 306 -3.11 -9.66 3.72
C ILE A 306 -2.13 -10.45 2.85
N ALA A 307 -0.94 -9.90 2.66
CA ALA A 307 0.16 -10.52 1.96
C ALA A 307 1.05 -11.29 2.95
N LYS A 308 1.41 -12.53 2.65
CA LYS A 308 2.35 -13.33 3.42
C LYS A 308 3.38 -14.00 2.50
N SER A 309 4.66 -13.71 2.71
CA SER A 309 5.76 -14.55 2.18
C SER A 309 5.61 -15.97 2.71
N ALA A 310 5.31 -16.94 1.83
CA ALA A 310 4.85 -18.25 2.24
C ALA A 310 5.89 -18.99 3.11
N TYR A 311 7.14 -19.10 2.66
CA TYR A 311 8.20 -19.80 3.40
C TYR A 311 8.50 -19.15 4.75
N VAL A 312 8.65 -17.82 4.76
CA VAL A 312 8.90 -17.07 6.01
C VAL A 312 7.74 -17.22 6.98
N TRP A 313 6.49 -17.17 6.49
CA TRP A 313 5.32 -17.32 7.33
C TRP A 313 5.22 -18.74 7.92
N LEU A 314 5.52 -19.79 7.14
CA LEU A 314 5.54 -21.17 7.64
C LEU A 314 6.61 -21.38 8.74
N ASP A 315 7.80 -20.77 8.60
CA ASP A 315 8.82 -20.76 9.65
C ASP A 315 8.34 -20.04 10.92
N GLN A 316 7.75 -18.85 10.79
CA GLN A 316 7.19 -18.10 11.91
C GLN A 316 6.05 -18.85 12.61
N LEU A 317 5.16 -19.49 11.84
CA LEU A 317 4.10 -20.33 12.38
C LEU A 317 4.69 -21.53 13.11
N SER A 318 5.78 -22.13 12.60
CA SER A 318 6.44 -23.24 13.27
C SER A 318 6.92 -22.85 14.67
N LYS A 319 7.55 -21.67 14.78
CA LYS A 319 7.99 -21.08 16.05
C LYS A 319 6.81 -20.78 16.97
N LYS A 320 5.78 -20.10 16.45
CA LYS A 320 4.59 -19.69 17.20
C LYS A 320 3.83 -20.89 17.80
N TYR A 321 3.59 -21.93 17.00
CA TYR A 321 2.82 -23.11 17.40
C TYR A 321 3.68 -24.25 17.94
N LYS A 322 5.00 -24.05 18.06
CA LYS A 322 5.99 -25.02 18.55
C LYS A 322 5.86 -26.39 17.87
N ARG A 323 5.60 -26.39 16.56
CA ARG A 323 5.45 -27.59 15.73
C ARG A 323 6.09 -27.35 14.36
N HIS A 324 6.56 -28.39 13.67
CA HIS A 324 7.20 -28.22 12.37
C HIS A 324 6.15 -28.02 11.25
N ILE A 325 6.10 -26.81 10.67
CA ILE A 325 5.16 -26.40 9.61
C ILE A 325 5.99 -25.96 8.40
N HIS A 326 5.96 -26.74 7.32
CA HIS A 326 6.72 -26.49 6.09
C HIS A 326 5.88 -26.66 4.82
N ARG A 327 4.62 -27.12 4.94
CA ARG A 327 3.69 -27.29 3.84
C ARG A 327 2.41 -26.49 4.06
N LEU A 328 1.70 -26.18 2.97
CA LEU A 328 0.47 -25.37 2.99
C LEU A 328 -0.68 -26.03 3.78
N ASP A 329 -0.81 -27.35 3.69
CA ASP A 329 -1.78 -28.15 4.44
C ASP A 329 -1.54 -28.13 5.96
N GLN A 330 -0.32 -27.78 6.41
CA GLN A 330 0.06 -27.74 7.82
C GLN A 330 -0.25 -26.40 8.51
N ILE A 331 -0.70 -25.39 7.76
CA ILE A 331 -1.12 -24.11 8.35
C ILE A 331 -2.26 -24.38 9.36
N PRO A 332 -2.11 -23.98 10.64
CA PRO A 332 -3.08 -24.29 11.70
C PRO A 332 -4.46 -23.70 11.42
N GLU A 333 -5.50 -24.37 11.90
CA GLU A 333 -6.87 -23.88 11.79
C GLU A 333 -7.08 -22.60 12.60
N GLU A 334 -6.48 -22.54 13.79
CA GLU A 334 -6.51 -21.42 14.71
C GLU A 334 -5.92 -20.15 14.08
N GLU A 335 -4.97 -20.31 13.15
CA GLU A 335 -4.39 -19.20 12.40
C GLU A 335 -5.36 -18.66 11.35
N LEU A 336 -6.06 -19.55 10.62
CA LEU A 336 -7.09 -19.15 9.67
C LEU A 336 -8.31 -18.52 10.37
N ASP A 337 -8.71 -19.07 11.52
CA ASP A 337 -9.76 -18.50 12.38
C ASP A 337 -9.39 -17.11 12.89
N ARG A 338 -8.11 -16.90 13.21
CA ARG A 338 -7.61 -15.58 13.60
C ARG A 338 -7.70 -14.58 12.44
N LEU A 339 -7.24 -14.94 11.24
CA LEU A 339 -7.33 -14.06 10.06
C LEU A 339 -8.78 -13.68 9.74
N ALA A 340 -9.70 -14.65 9.77
CA ALA A 340 -11.12 -14.39 9.55
C ALA A 340 -11.72 -13.47 10.63
N ARG A 341 -11.38 -13.69 11.90
CA ARG A 341 -11.82 -12.84 13.03
C ARG A 341 -11.31 -11.41 12.92
N TRP A 342 -10.08 -11.22 12.42
CA TRP A 342 -9.52 -9.90 12.14
C TRP A 342 -10.17 -9.19 10.93
N GLY A 343 -11.05 -9.88 10.18
CA GLY A 343 -11.78 -9.32 9.05
C GLY A 343 -11.08 -9.49 7.70
N PHE A 344 -10.04 -10.31 7.61
CA PHE A 344 -9.42 -10.65 6.33
C PHE A 344 -10.28 -11.66 5.57
N ASN A 345 -10.51 -11.36 4.29
CA ASN A 345 -11.22 -12.25 3.37
C ASN A 345 -10.42 -12.50 2.07
N GLY A 346 -9.20 -11.96 1.98
CA GLY A 346 -8.18 -12.27 0.97
C GLY A 346 -6.85 -12.62 1.62
N LEU A 347 -6.24 -13.74 1.23
CA LEU A 347 -4.92 -14.17 1.68
C LEU A 347 -4.01 -14.35 0.47
N TRP A 348 -3.10 -13.40 0.26
CA TRP A 348 -2.09 -13.48 -0.79
C TRP A 348 -0.84 -14.18 -0.28
N LEU A 349 -0.53 -15.31 -0.89
CA LEU A 349 0.69 -16.07 -0.59
C LEU A 349 1.72 -15.84 -1.68
N ILE A 350 2.86 -15.29 -1.29
CA ILE A 350 3.95 -14.95 -2.22
C ILE A 350 4.86 -16.17 -2.36
N GLY A 351 5.17 -16.50 -3.62
CA GLY A 351 6.13 -17.53 -3.97
C GLY A 351 5.62 -18.97 -3.81
N LEU A 352 4.38 -19.21 -4.25
CA LEU A 352 3.73 -20.53 -4.28
C LEU A 352 4.22 -21.45 -5.40
N TRP A 353 4.73 -20.87 -6.48
CA TRP A 353 5.05 -21.57 -7.72
C TRP A 353 6.44 -22.22 -7.70
N GLU A 354 6.63 -23.26 -8.49
CA GLU A 354 7.91 -23.93 -8.67
C GLU A 354 8.94 -22.98 -9.30
N ARG A 355 10.15 -22.94 -8.72
CA ARG A 355 11.12 -21.87 -8.98
C ARG A 355 12.34 -22.39 -9.75
N SER A 356 12.94 -21.52 -10.54
CA SER A 356 14.17 -21.77 -11.28
C SER A 356 15.35 -21.97 -10.32
N GLU A 357 15.94 -23.17 -10.28
CA GLU A 357 17.11 -23.47 -9.44
C GLU A 357 18.35 -22.62 -9.80
N ALA A 358 18.41 -22.12 -11.04
CA ALA A 358 19.45 -21.20 -11.46
C ALA A 358 19.48 -19.92 -10.60
N SER A 359 18.31 -19.40 -10.20
CA SER A 359 18.20 -18.20 -9.35
C SER A 359 18.90 -18.39 -8.00
N ALA A 360 18.66 -19.52 -7.33
CA ALA A 360 19.34 -19.84 -6.07
C ALA A 360 20.86 -19.97 -6.27
N THR A 361 21.27 -20.67 -7.33
CA THR A 361 22.69 -20.90 -7.64
C THR A 361 23.45 -19.59 -7.86
N ILE A 362 22.88 -18.65 -8.63
CA ILE A 362 23.45 -17.32 -8.86
C ILE A 362 23.66 -16.59 -7.52
N LYS A 363 22.63 -16.53 -6.68
CA LYS A 363 22.68 -15.80 -5.39
C LYS A 363 23.70 -16.39 -4.42
N ARG A 364 23.84 -17.73 -4.41
CA ARG A 364 24.85 -18.42 -3.59
C ARG A 364 26.26 -18.11 -4.06
N ILE A 365 26.51 -18.11 -5.37
CA ILE A 365 27.80 -17.71 -5.94
C ILE A 365 28.12 -16.25 -5.60
N MET A 366 27.10 -15.37 -5.61
CA MET A 366 27.24 -13.96 -5.25
C MET A 366 27.28 -13.69 -3.73
N GLY A 367 27.38 -14.72 -2.89
CA GLY A 367 27.69 -14.60 -1.46
C GLY A 367 26.52 -14.78 -0.48
N ASN A 368 25.33 -15.19 -0.94
CA ASN A 368 24.20 -15.52 -0.05
C ASN A 368 23.96 -17.04 0.00
N PRO A 369 24.60 -17.80 0.93
CA PRO A 369 24.52 -19.26 0.97
C PRO A 369 23.12 -19.79 1.31
N ASP A 370 22.35 -19.04 2.09
CA ASP A 370 21.00 -19.40 2.54
C ASP A 370 19.90 -19.02 1.52
N ALA A 371 20.26 -18.35 0.42
CA ALA A 371 19.30 -17.92 -0.59
C ALA A 371 18.57 -19.11 -1.23
N VAL A 372 17.24 -18.99 -1.30
CA VAL A 372 16.42 -19.78 -2.21
C VAL A 372 16.16 -19.00 -3.51
N SER A 373 15.63 -19.69 -4.51
CA SER A 373 15.26 -19.06 -5.78
C SER A 373 14.26 -17.93 -5.56
N SER A 374 14.38 -16.86 -6.34
CA SER A 374 13.41 -15.76 -6.33
C SER A 374 12.00 -16.31 -6.53
N ALA A 375 11.03 -15.82 -5.76
CA ALA A 375 9.61 -16.09 -5.99
C ALA A 375 9.13 -15.73 -7.41
N TYR A 376 9.83 -14.83 -8.12
CA TYR A 376 9.48 -14.39 -9.47
C TYR A 376 10.39 -14.98 -10.58
N SER A 377 11.40 -15.78 -10.23
CA SER A 377 12.17 -16.57 -11.20
C SER A 377 11.54 -17.96 -11.30
N LEU A 378 10.50 -18.09 -12.12
CA LEU A 378 9.65 -19.27 -12.18
C LEU A 378 10.21 -20.35 -13.10
N PHE A 379 10.19 -21.61 -12.65
CA PHE A 379 10.42 -22.76 -13.52
C PHE A 379 9.14 -23.08 -14.32
N ASP A 380 7.99 -23.12 -13.62
CA ASP A 380 6.64 -23.24 -14.18
C ASP A 380 5.56 -22.82 -13.15
N TYR A 381 4.30 -22.72 -13.58
CA TYR A 381 3.13 -22.39 -12.75
C TYR A 381 2.49 -23.60 -12.05
N ASP A 382 3.33 -24.54 -11.62
CA ASP A 382 2.95 -25.66 -10.74
C ASP A 382 3.16 -25.23 -9.28
N ILE A 383 2.29 -25.65 -8.35
CA ILE A 383 2.52 -25.38 -6.91
C ILE A 383 3.78 -26.11 -6.46
N ALA A 384 4.70 -25.39 -5.81
CA ALA A 384 6.00 -25.89 -5.45
C ALA A 384 5.92 -27.20 -4.65
N HIS A 385 6.69 -28.20 -5.06
CA HIS A 385 6.60 -29.53 -4.45
C HIS A 385 7.02 -29.51 -2.97
N ASP A 386 7.97 -28.66 -2.59
CA ASP A 386 8.41 -28.53 -1.20
C ASP A 386 7.39 -27.83 -0.27
N LEU A 387 6.42 -27.08 -0.84
CA LEU A 387 5.23 -26.56 -0.14
C LEU A 387 4.09 -27.59 -0.06
N GLY A 388 4.28 -28.76 -0.67
CA GLY A 388 3.36 -29.89 -0.66
C GLY A 388 2.51 -30.08 -1.91
N GLY A 389 2.76 -29.28 -2.95
CA GLY A 389 2.11 -29.41 -4.26
C GLY A 389 0.61 -29.12 -4.26
N GLU A 390 -0.05 -29.57 -5.33
CA GLU A 390 -1.48 -29.33 -5.58
C GLU A 390 -2.41 -29.85 -4.48
N GLU A 391 -2.06 -30.97 -3.84
CA GLU A 391 -2.86 -31.55 -2.76
C GLU A 391 -2.86 -30.66 -1.51
N ALA A 392 -1.69 -30.19 -1.08
CA ALA A 392 -1.57 -29.30 0.07
C ALA A 392 -2.27 -27.96 -0.18
N TYR A 393 -2.14 -27.44 -1.40
CA TYR A 393 -2.85 -26.26 -1.86
C TYR A 393 -4.37 -26.43 -1.80
N ALA A 394 -4.91 -27.51 -2.39
CA ALA A 394 -6.34 -27.77 -2.41
C ALA A 394 -6.91 -27.87 -1.00
N ASN A 395 -6.21 -28.56 -0.09
CA ASN A 395 -6.57 -28.63 1.32
C ASN A 395 -6.65 -27.25 1.98
N LEU A 396 -5.62 -26.42 1.83
CA LEU A 396 -5.61 -25.06 2.38
C LEU A 396 -6.75 -24.21 1.80
N ARG A 397 -6.97 -24.30 0.48
CA ARG A 397 -8.01 -23.55 -0.22
C ARG A 397 -9.39 -23.84 0.35
N GLU A 398 -9.74 -25.11 0.54
CA GLU A 398 -11.06 -25.47 1.09
C GLU A 398 -11.22 -25.00 2.54
N ARG A 399 -10.18 -25.15 3.37
CA ARG A 399 -10.22 -24.68 4.78
C ARG A 399 -10.30 -23.17 4.91
N ALA A 400 -9.61 -22.42 4.04
CA ALA A 400 -9.69 -20.97 3.96
C ALA A 400 -11.06 -20.51 3.45
N ARG A 401 -11.57 -21.15 2.40
CA ARG A 401 -12.90 -20.86 1.81
C ARG A 401 -14.03 -21.06 2.82
N ALA A 402 -13.96 -22.11 3.64
CA ALA A 402 -14.92 -22.36 4.72
C ALA A 402 -15.00 -21.20 5.74
N ARG A 403 -13.96 -20.38 5.85
CA ARG A 403 -13.86 -19.20 6.72
C ARG A 403 -14.06 -17.87 5.97
N GLY A 404 -14.50 -17.92 4.71
CA GLY A 404 -14.71 -16.73 3.87
C GLY A 404 -13.43 -16.12 3.29
N ILE A 405 -12.27 -16.79 3.43
CA ILE A 405 -10.98 -16.31 2.92
C ILE A 405 -10.73 -16.86 1.52
N ARG A 406 -10.54 -15.96 0.56
CA ARG A 406 -10.11 -16.27 -0.81
C ARG A 406 -8.59 -16.25 -0.90
N LEU A 407 -7.99 -17.32 -1.43
CA LEU A 407 -6.56 -17.32 -1.69
C LEU A 407 -6.26 -16.45 -2.91
N ALA A 408 -5.15 -15.73 -2.83
CA ALA A 408 -4.60 -14.93 -3.92
C ALA A 408 -3.17 -15.39 -4.24
N SER A 409 -2.79 -15.27 -5.50
CA SER A 409 -1.45 -15.61 -5.99
C SER A 409 -0.85 -14.49 -6.82
N ASP A 410 0.48 -14.45 -6.84
CA ASP A 410 1.22 -13.72 -7.87
C ASP A 410 1.08 -14.38 -9.25
N MET A 411 1.14 -13.56 -10.28
CA MET A 411 1.33 -13.96 -11.67
C MET A 411 2.38 -13.05 -12.29
N VAL A 412 3.43 -13.66 -12.86
CA VAL A 412 4.56 -12.96 -13.50
C VAL A 412 4.50 -13.22 -15.02
N PRO A 413 3.76 -12.41 -15.78
CA PRO A 413 3.56 -12.66 -17.21
C PRO A 413 4.71 -12.13 -18.08
N ASN A 414 5.57 -11.26 -17.56
CA ASN A 414 6.57 -10.57 -18.38
C ASN A 414 7.74 -11.47 -18.81
N HIS A 415 8.17 -12.37 -17.93
CA HIS A 415 9.35 -13.21 -18.12
C HIS A 415 9.17 -14.57 -17.44
N MET A 416 10.04 -15.52 -17.77
CA MET A 416 10.19 -16.78 -17.06
C MET A 416 11.54 -16.82 -16.32
N GLY A 417 11.74 -17.76 -15.41
CA GLY A 417 13.07 -18.01 -14.86
C GLY A 417 14.05 -18.44 -15.94
N MET A 418 15.33 -18.08 -15.79
CA MET A 418 16.37 -18.42 -16.76
C MET A 418 16.46 -19.94 -17.00
N PHE A 419 16.35 -20.73 -15.94
CA PHE A 419 16.11 -22.16 -16.04
C PHE A 419 14.62 -22.43 -15.83
N SER A 420 13.88 -22.54 -16.93
CA SER A 420 12.44 -22.81 -16.96
C SER A 420 12.07 -23.78 -18.07
N ARG A 421 10.91 -24.41 -17.95
CA ARG A 421 10.37 -25.32 -18.99
C ARG A 421 10.33 -24.62 -20.36
N TRP A 422 9.94 -23.35 -20.39
CA TRP A 422 9.80 -22.59 -21.63
C TRP A 422 11.15 -22.26 -22.29
N VAL A 423 12.21 -21.94 -21.52
CA VAL A 423 13.55 -21.69 -22.10
C VAL A 423 14.13 -22.97 -22.72
N ILE A 424 13.81 -24.13 -22.14
CA ILE A 424 14.27 -25.44 -22.61
C ILE A 424 13.51 -25.85 -23.87
N GLU A 425 12.17 -25.81 -23.83
CA GLU A 425 11.29 -26.38 -24.85
C GLU A 425 10.91 -25.39 -25.96
N HIS A 426 10.84 -24.09 -25.64
CA HIS A 426 10.41 -23.02 -26.54
C HIS A 426 11.40 -21.84 -26.58
N PRO A 427 12.69 -22.06 -26.87
CA PRO A 427 13.70 -20.99 -26.83
C PRO A 427 13.42 -19.82 -27.79
N HIS A 428 12.62 -20.04 -28.84
CA HIS A 428 12.22 -19.02 -29.81
C HIS A 428 11.18 -18.01 -29.27
N TRP A 429 10.53 -18.30 -28.14
CA TRP A 429 9.54 -17.41 -27.51
C TRP A 429 10.14 -16.18 -26.82
N PHE A 430 11.46 -16.14 -26.66
CA PHE A 430 12.16 -15.10 -25.93
C PHE A 430 12.80 -14.06 -26.85
N ILE A 431 12.95 -12.83 -26.35
CA ILE A 431 13.72 -11.79 -27.04
C ILE A 431 15.19 -12.20 -27.02
N GLN A 432 15.81 -12.30 -28.19
CA GLN A 432 17.12 -12.91 -28.33
C GLN A 432 17.88 -12.46 -29.58
N LEU A 433 19.17 -12.76 -29.60
CA LEU A 433 20.08 -12.57 -30.72
C LEU A 433 20.84 -13.87 -31.04
N PRO A 434 21.24 -14.10 -32.31
CA PRO A 434 22.10 -15.21 -32.68
C PRO A 434 23.59 -14.96 -32.34
N HIS A 435 23.92 -13.78 -31.81
CA HIS A 435 25.27 -13.37 -31.42
C HIS A 435 25.21 -12.48 -30.16
N PRO A 436 26.30 -12.32 -29.40
CA PRO A 436 26.32 -11.41 -28.26
C PRO A 436 26.02 -9.96 -28.70
N PRO A 437 25.23 -9.19 -27.93
CA PRO A 437 24.91 -7.80 -28.26
C PRO A 437 26.16 -6.90 -28.24
N TYR A 438 27.11 -7.20 -27.34
CA TYR A 438 28.39 -6.51 -27.25
C TYR A 438 29.54 -7.48 -27.54
N PRO A 439 30.48 -7.10 -28.41
CA PRO A 439 31.58 -8.00 -28.81
C PRO A 439 32.54 -8.42 -27.69
N ASN A 440 32.61 -7.66 -26.59
CA ASN A 440 33.44 -7.96 -25.41
C ASN A 440 32.76 -8.92 -24.43
N TYR A 441 31.51 -9.31 -24.66
CA TYR A 441 30.81 -10.26 -23.79
C TYR A 441 31.45 -11.64 -23.84
N SER A 442 31.65 -12.23 -22.67
CA SER A 442 32.23 -13.55 -22.49
C SER A 442 31.37 -14.39 -21.56
N PHE A 443 31.33 -15.70 -21.77
CA PHE A 443 30.39 -16.62 -21.12
C PHE A 443 31.11 -17.90 -20.69
N ASN A 444 32.13 -17.74 -19.85
CA ASN A 444 32.99 -18.81 -19.35
C ASN A 444 32.63 -19.25 -17.92
N GLY A 445 31.65 -18.59 -17.29
CA GLY A 445 31.09 -18.96 -16.00
C GLY A 445 30.47 -20.36 -15.94
N PRO A 446 29.93 -20.76 -14.77
CA PRO A 446 29.34 -22.08 -14.59
C PRO A 446 28.09 -22.27 -15.44
N ASN A 447 27.81 -23.53 -15.80
CA ASN A 447 26.52 -23.91 -16.39
C ASN A 447 25.43 -23.86 -15.31
N LEU A 448 24.40 -23.06 -15.53
CA LEU A 448 23.28 -22.85 -14.62
C LEU A 448 22.03 -23.66 -15.01
N SER A 449 22.13 -24.50 -16.04
CA SER A 449 21.08 -25.46 -16.41
C SER A 449 21.22 -26.76 -15.63
N HIS A 450 20.09 -27.28 -15.16
CA HIS A 450 19.99 -28.62 -14.58
C HIS A 450 19.48 -29.67 -15.59
N ASP A 451 19.19 -29.26 -16.83
CA ASP A 451 18.81 -30.15 -17.92
C ASP A 451 20.05 -30.47 -18.79
N PRO A 452 20.42 -31.75 -19.00
CA PRO A 452 21.62 -32.12 -19.74
C PRO A 452 21.56 -31.79 -21.24
N ARG A 453 20.39 -31.44 -21.78
CA ARG A 453 20.21 -31.08 -23.20
C ARG A 453 20.63 -29.63 -23.49
N VAL A 454 20.65 -28.77 -22.47
CA VAL A 454 20.82 -27.32 -22.64
C VAL A 454 21.86 -26.80 -21.65
N GLY A 455 22.78 -25.95 -22.11
CA GLY A 455 23.68 -25.16 -21.29
C GLY A 455 23.22 -23.72 -21.15
N LEU A 456 23.29 -23.14 -19.95
CA LEU A 456 22.90 -21.76 -19.65
C LEU A 456 24.05 -21.04 -18.94
N TYR A 457 24.48 -19.90 -19.47
CA TYR A 457 25.66 -19.18 -18.97
C TYR A 457 25.40 -17.66 -18.93
N ILE A 458 25.64 -17.03 -17.79
CA ILE A 458 25.58 -15.58 -17.63
C ILE A 458 26.91 -14.97 -18.10
N GLU A 459 26.85 -13.74 -18.60
CA GLU A 459 28.03 -12.97 -19.01
C GLU A 459 28.99 -12.74 -17.83
N ASP A 460 30.29 -12.90 -18.07
CA ASP A 460 31.32 -12.99 -17.02
C ASP A 460 31.52 -11.67 -16.23
N GLY A 461 31.21 -10.52 -16.85
CA GLY A 461 31.18 -9.20 -16.22
C GLY A 461 30.19 -9.09 -15.06
N TYR A 462 29.11 -9.87 -15.06
CA TYR A 462 28.15 -9.92 -13.95
C TYR A 462 28.82 -10.33 -12.63
N TRP A 463 29.59 -11.43 -12.64
CA TRP A 463 30.26 -11.98 -11.45
C TRP A 463 31.33 -11.05 -10.87
N THR A 464 31.84 -10.15 -11.71
CA THR A 464 32.91 -9.20 -11.35
C THR A 464 32.40 -7.76 -11.18
N HIS A 465 31.08 -7.55 -11.28
CA HIS A 465 30.43 -6.24 -11.27
C HIS A 465 31.01 -5.25 -12.31
N ARG A 466 31.57 -5.77 -13.41
CA ARG A 466 32.09 -4.97 -14.53
C ARG A 466 31.01 -4.61 -15.54
N ASP A 467 29.97 -5.44 -15.65
CA ASP A 467 28.86 -5.27 -16.57
C ASP A 467 27.55 -5.74 -15.92
N ALA A 468 26.42 -5.22 -16.40
CA ALA A 468 25.08 -5.59 -15.95
C ALA A 468 24.58 -6.90 -16.59
N ALA A 469 25.29 -7.44 -17.60
CA ALA A 469 24.97 -8.66 -18.32
C ALA A 469 23.55 -8.65 -18.88
N VAL A 470 23.30 -7.94 -19.97
CA VAL A 470 21.93 -7.79 -20.51
C VAL A 470 21.33 -9.05 -21.14
N VAL A 471 22.17 -10.05 -21.44
CA VAL A 471 21.77 -11.35 -21.99
C VAL A 471 22.49 -12.50 -21.28
N PHE A 472 21.93 -13.70 -21.36
CA PHE A 472 22.61 -14.95 -21.08
C PHE A 472 22.72 -15.82 -22.35
N LYS A 473 23.73 -16.67 -22.40
CA LYS A 473 23.98 -17.63 -23.49
C LYS A 473 23.25 -18.94 -23.21
N ARG A 474 22.40 -19.37 -24.14
CA ARG A 474 21.81 -20.71 -24.23
C ARG A 474 22.53 -21.52 -25.30
N VAL A 475 22.98 -22.72 -24.97
CA VAL A 475 23.58 -23.68 -25.91
C VAL A 475 22.73 -24.94 -25.93
N ASP A 476 22.26 -25.34 -27.10
CA ASP A 476 21.65 -26.64 -27.30
C ASP A 476 22.76 -27.68 -27.53
N HIS A 477 22.90 -28.65 -26.63
CA HIS A 477 23.97 -29.64 -26.72
C HIS A 477 23.73 -30.70 -27.81
N HIS A 478 22.51 -30.83 -28.32
CA HIS A 478 22.20 -31.75 -29.40
C HIS A 478 22.48 -31.14 -30.77
N THR A 479 22.06 -29.90 -30.99
CA THR A 479 22.21 -29.21 -32.29
C THR A 479 23.47 -28.35 -32.38
N GLY A 480 24.09 -28.00 -31.26
CA GLY A 480 25.17 -27.01 -31.18
C GLY A 480 24.68 -25.56 -31.32
N GLU A 481 23.37 -25.34 -31.44
CA GLU A 481 22.80 -24.01 -31.62
C GLU A 481 23.05 -23.13 -30.38
N THR A 482 23.57 -21.92 -30.62
CA THR A 482 23.82 -20.92 -29.57
C THR A 482 22.91 -19.73 -29.77
N ARG A 483 22.21 -19.32 -28.71
CA ARG A 483 21.32 -18.15 -28.66
C ARG A 483 21.67 -17.28 -27.47
N TYR A 484 21.49 -15.97 -27.61
CA TYR A 484 21.73 -15.00 -26.54
C TYR A 484 20.40 -14.35 -26.18
N ILE A 485 19.85 -14.74 -25.03
CA ILE A 485 18.49 -14.37 -24.61
C ILE A 485 18.57 -13.22 -23.61
N TYR A 486 17.72 -12.21 -23.79
CA TYR A 486 17.66 -11.07 -22.87
C TYR A 486 17.04 -11.46 -21.53
N HIS A 487 17.59 -10.91 -20.46
CA HIS A 487 16.98 -10.97 -19.14
C HIS A 487 15.77 -10.04 -19.06
N GLY A 488 14.82 -10.34 -18.18
CA GLY A 488 13.70 -9.43 -17.89
C GLY A 488 14.21 -8.09 -17.35
N ASN A 489 13.56 -6.99 -17.74
CA ASN A 489 13.97 -5.65 -17.34
C ASN A 489 12.78 -4.67 -17.48
N ASP A 490 12.70 -3.70 -16.57
CA ASP A 490 11.67 -2.66 -16.48
C ASP A 490 12.13 -1.29 -16.99
N GLY A 491 13.34 -1.20 -17.53
CA GLY A 491 14.00 0.04 -17.95
C GLY A 491 14.98 0.63 -16.94
N THR A 492 15.23 -0.08 -15.82
CA THR A 492 16.25 0.30 -14.84
C THR A 492 17.66 -0.12 -15.28
N SER A 493 18.67 0.31 -14.52
CA SER A 493 20.08 0.09 -14.87
C SER A 493 20.51 -1.38 -14.80
N MET A 494 19.87 -2.21 -13.97
CA MET A 494 20.22 -3.62 -13.79
C MET A 494 19.06 -4.51 -14.24
N PRO A 495 19.28 -5.44 -15.18
CA PRO A 495 18.27 -6.44 -15.51
C PRO A 495 18.06 -7.44 -14.37
N TRP A 496 16.96 -8.18 -14.40
CA TRP A 496 16.73 -9.31 -13.51
C TRP A 496 17.49 -10.54 -14.04
N ASN A 497 18.79 -10.63 -13.72
CA ASN A 497 19.75 -11.60 -14.28
C ASN A 497 19.42 -13.10 -14.07
N ASP A 498 18.40 -13.43 -13.30
CA ASP A 498 17.90 -14.80 -13.11
C ASP A 498 16.63 -15.10 -13.93
N THR A 499 16.28 -14.24 -14.90
CA THR A 499 15.06 -14.34 -15.70
C THR A 499 15.34 -14.32 -17.21
N ALA A 500 14.34 -14.66 -18.03
CA ALA A 500 14.36 -14.64 -19.49
C ALA A 500 13.12 -13.93 -20.05
N GLN A 501 13.34 -12.87 -20.83
CA GLN A 501 12.28 -11.97 -21.32
C GLN A 501 11.48 -12.58 -22.48
N LEU A 502 10.15 -12.62 -22.33
CA LEU A 502 9.25 -13.11 -23.37
C LEU A 502 9.06 -12.08 -24.50
N ASN A 503 8.89 -12.57 -25.73
CA ASN A 503 8.67 -11.77 -26.92
C ASN A 503 7.18 -11.62 -27.25
N TYR A 504 6.57 -10.55 -26.76
CA TYR A 504 5.16 -10.26 -26.99
C TYR A 504 4.81 -9.79 -28.41
N LEU A 505 5.78 -9.63 -29.33
CA LEU A 505 5.45 -9.45 -30.75
C LEU A 505 4.89 -10.75 -31.36
N MET A 506 5.16 -11.91 -30.75
CA MET A 506 4.68 -13.21 -31.23
C MET A 506 3.26 -13.51 -30.73
N PRO A 507 2.27 -13.71 -31.62
CA PRO A 507 0.90 -14.04 -31.22
C PRO A 507 0.80 -15.32 -30.37
N GLU A 508 1.60 -16.32 -30.70
CA GLU A 508 1.65 -17.61 -29.99
C GLU A 508 2.09 -17.44 -28.52
N VAL A 509 3.05 -16.55 -28.27
CA VAL A 509 3.52 -16.24 -26.90
C VAL A 509 2.42 -15.56 -26.11
N ARG A 510 1.73 -14.58 -26.70
CA ARG A 510 0.60 -13.90 -26.05
C ARG A 510 -0.51 -14.88 -25.68
N GLU A 511 -0.87 -15.79 -26.58
CA GLU A 511 -1.89 -16.82 -26.30
C GLU A 511 -1.42 -17.81 -25.21
N ALA A 512 -0.17 -18.27 -25.24
CA ALA A 512 0.37 -19.16 -24.22
C ALA A 512 0.34 -18.52 -22.81
N VAL A 513 0.71 -17.24 -22.71
CA VAL A 513 0.62 -16.50 -21.45
C VAL A 513 -0.84 -16.32 -21.04
N ILE A 514 -1.76 -15.95 -21.94
CA ILE A 514 -3.20 -15.84 -21.61
C ILE A 514 -3.73 -17.17 -21.06
N GLN A 515 -3.41 -18.31 -21.68
CA GLN A 515 -3.84 -19.62 -21.19
C GLN A 515 -3.26 -19.94 -19.81
N THR A 516 -2.02 -19.52 -19.55
CA THR A 516 -1.40 -19.63 -18.23
C THR A 516 -2.10 -18.77 -17.19
N ILE A 517 -2.46 -17.53 -17.53
CA ILE A 517 -3.26 -16.65 -16.66
C ILE A 517 -4.62 -17.29 -16.36
N LEU A 518 -5.30 -17.84 -17.37
CA LEU A 518 -6.58 -18.53 -17.20
C LEU A 518 -6.42 -19.79 -16.33
N HIS A 519 -5.31 -20.51 -16.45
CA HIS A 519 -4.98 -21.64 -15.58
C HIS A 519 -4.84 -21.20 -14.12
N VAL A 520 -4.09 -20.11 -13.87
CA VAL A 520 -3.94 -19.52 -12.53
C VAL A 520 -5.28 -19.03 -11.99
N ALA A 521 -6.10 -18.36 -12.80
CA ALA A 521 -7.43 -17.87 -12.42
C ALA A 521 -8.39 -18.99 -11.98
N ARG A 522 -8.31 -20.16 -12.61
CA ARG A 522 -9.12 -21.33 -12.19
C ARG A 522 -8.70 -21.86 -10.82
N LYS A 523 -7.47 -21.59 -10.38
CA LYS A 523 -6.99 -21.94 -9.04
C LYS A 523 -7.31 -20.81 -8.05
N PHE A 524 -6.91 -19.58 -8.36
CA PHE A 524 -6.95 -18.44 -7.46
C PHE A 524 -7.97 -17.39 -7.94
N PRO A 525 -9.03 -17.11 -7.16
CA PRO A 525 -10.02 -16.09 -7.51
C PRO A 525 -9.47 -14.67 -7.43
N ILE A 526 -8.28 -14.46 -6.85
CA ILE A 526 -7.61 -13.16 -6.79
C ILE A 526 -6.21 -13.35 -7.38
N ILE A 527 -5.87 -12.57 -8.41
CA ILE A 527 -4.55 -12.61 -9.05
C ILE A 527 -3.92 -11.24 -9.00
N ARG A 528 -2.68 -11.18 -8.49
CA ARG A 528 -1.84 -9.99 -8.55
C ARG A 528 -0.80 -10.15 -9.67
N PHE A 529 -0.85 -9.26 -10.65
CA PHE A 529 0.10 -9.23 -11.75
C PHE A 529 1.31 -8.38 -11.39
N ASP A 530 2.49 -9.00 -11.46
CA ASP A 530 3.78 -8.36 -11.25
C ASP A 530 4.19 -7.50 -12.45
N ALA A 531 4.75 -6.31 -12.17
CA ALA A 531 5.29 -5.36 -13.13
C ALA A 531 4.38 -5.15 -14.36
N ALA A 532 3.06 -5.06 -14.15
CA ALA A 532 2.07 -5.14 -15.21
C ALA A 532 2.24 -4.03 -16.28
N MET A 533 2.73 -2.86 -15.86
CA MET A 533 3.03 -1.72 -16.73
C MET A 533 4.03 -2.05 -17.84
N THR A 534 4.95 -3.00 -17.64
CA THR A 534 5.97 -3.38 -18.63
C THR A 534 5.39 -4.01 -19.89
N LEU A 535 4.19 -4.60 -19.79
CA LEU A 535 3.51 -5.29 -20.88
C LEU A 535 2.43 -4.45 -21.59
N ALA A 536 2.12 -3.26 -21.09
CA ALA A 536 1.27 -2.34 -21.83
C ALA A 536 1.95 -1.96 -23.16
N LYS A 537 1.25 -1.95 -24.29
CA LYS A 537 1.85 -1.74 -25.63
C LYS A 537 2.83 -0.57 -25.67
N LYS A 538 2.43 0.58 -25.08
CA LYS A 538 3.25 1.79 -24.96
C LYS A 538 4.62 1.51 -24.36
N HIS A 539 4.68 0.78 -23.26
CA HIS A 539 5.93 0.51 -22.56
C HIS A 539 6.69 -0.68 -23.11
N PHE A 540 5.98 -1.72 -23.57
CA PHE A 540 6.64 -2.83 -24.24
C PHE A 540 7.39 -2.33 -25.49
N GLN A 541 6.79 -1.43 -26.28
CA GLN A 541 7.48 -0.72 -27.37
C GLN A 541 8.67 0.07 -26.84
N ARG A 542 8.45 1.00 -25.89
CA ARG A 542 9.51 1.86 -25.34
C ARG A 542 10.73 1.08 -24.82
N LEU A 543 10.51 -0.06 -24.17
CA LEU A 543 11.55 -0.86 -23.55
C LEU A 543 12.30 -1.70 -24.58
N TRP A 544 11.58 -2.49 -25.39
CA TRP A 544 12.19 -3.54 -26.21
C TRP A 544 12.35 -3.18 -27.69
N TYR A 545 11.55 -2.24 -28.18
CA TYR A 545 11.47 -1.81 -29.59
C TYR A 545 11.27 -0.28 -29.69
N PRO A 546 12.16 0.54 -29.10
CA PRO A 546 11.98 1.99 -28.96
C PRO A 546 11.75 2.68 -30.31
N LYS A 547 11.02 3.80 -30.33
CA LYS A 547 10.92 4.59 -31.56
C LYS A 547 12.26 5.29 -31.85
N LEU A 548 12.47 5.63 -33.11
CA LEU A 548 13.62 6.42 -33.52
C LEU A 548 13.56 7.81 -32.86
N GLY A 549 14.61 8.18 -32.14
CA GLY A 549 14.77 9.44 -31.43
C GLY A 549 14.36 9.42 -29.95
N ASP A 550 13.84 8.31 -29.42
CA ASP A 550 13.40 8.19 -28.02
C ASP A 550 14.52 7.76 -27.06
N ALA A 551 15.70 7.38 -27.58
CA ALA A 551 16.80 6.71 -26.88
C ALA A 551 16.40 5.38 -26.17
N GLY A 552 17.15 4.30 -26.40
CA GLY A 552 16.84 2.98 -25.84
C GLY A 552 16.86 2.94 -24.31
N ALA A 553 15.79 2.41 -23.69
CA ALA A 553 15.76 2.16 -22.26
C ALA A 553 16.64 0.95 -21.89
N ILE A 554 16.47 -0.15 -22.61
CA ILE A 554 17.25 -1.37 -22.44
C ILE A 554 18.53 -1.29 -23.30
N PRO A 555 19.73 -1.54 -22.73
CA PRO A 555 20.96 -1.50 -23.51
C PRO A 555 20.92 -2.47 -24.70
N SER A 556 21.54 -2.09 -25.81
CA SER A 556 21.55 -2.71 -27.13
C SER A 556 20.20 -2.74 -27.86
N ARG A 557 19.11 -2.23 -27.28
CA ARG A 557 17.79 -2.26 -27.94
C ARG A 557 17.50 -1.07 -28.84
N ALA A 558 18.23 0.04 -28.71
CA ALA A 558 18.09 1.21 -29.59
C ALA A 558 18.21 0.84 -31.08
N GLU A 559 19.08 -0.11 -31.43
CA GLU A 559 19.31 -0.50 -32.82
C GLU A 559 18.21 -1.37 -33.43
N HIS A 560 17.30 -1.89 -32.59
CA HIS A 560 16.14 -2.70 -32.94
C HIS A 560 14.83 -1.92 -32.87
N GLY A 561 14.91 -0.58 -32.88
CA GLY A 561 13.74 0.28 -32.83
C GLY A 561 12.76 0.05 -33.97
N MET A 562 11.47 0.26 -33.68
CA MET A 562 10.37 0.09 -34.64
C MET A 562 9.53 1.36 -34.70
N SER A 563 9.04 1.70 -35.89
CA SER A 563 8.02 2.74 -36.00
C SER A 563 6.73 2.29 -35.30
N ARG A 564 5.91 3.26 -34.89
CA ARG A 564 4.62 2.98 -34.25
C ARG A 564 3.72 2.08 -35.11
N HIS A 565 3.65 2.36 -36.41
CA HIS A 565 2.86 1.58 -37.35
C HIS A 565 3.34 0.13 -37.47
N GLU A 566 4.66 -0.11 -37.52
CA GLU A 566 5.21 -1.47 -37.57
C GLU A 566 4.96 -2.24 -36.29
N PHE A 567 5.11 -1.58 -35.13
CA PHE A 567 4.85 -2.18 -33.83
C PHE A 567 3.37 -2.53 -33.68
N ASP A 568 2.47 -1.60 -34.00
CA ASP A 568 1.02 -1.83 -33.94
C ASP A 568 0.57 -2.94 -34.92
N ARG A 569 1.27 -3.14 -36.05
CA ARG A 569 1.00 -4.28 -36.93
C ARG A 569 1.40 -5.63 -36.32
N ALA A 570 2.48 -5.66 -35.54
CA ALA A 570 2.96 -6.89 -34.87
C ALA A 570 2.18 -7.21 -33.58
N MET A 571 1.73 -6.17 -32.88
CA MET A 571 0.92 -6.25 -31.66
C MET A 571 -0.35 -5.39 -31.83
N PRO A 572 -1.37 -5.89 -32.56
CA PRO A 572 -2.55 -5.09 -32.93
C PRO A 572 -3.38 -4.70 -31.71
N GLU A 573 -3.70 -5.67 -30.87
CA GLU A 573 -4.51 -5.49 -29.68
C GLU A 573 -3.65 -5.27 -28.43
N GLU A 574 -4.24 -4.61 -27.45
CA GLU A 574 -3.61 -4.38 -26.15
C GLU A 574 -3.70 -5.65 -25.30
N PHE A 575 -2.55 -6.21 -24.92
CA PHE A 575 -2.47 -7.52 -24.27
C PHE A 575 -3.35 -7.62 -23.03
N TRP A 576 -3.29 -6.62 -22.15
CA TRP A 576 -4.09 -6.60 -20.93
C TRP A 576 -5.59 -6.51 -21.21
N ARG A 577 -5.98 -5.81 -22.29
CA ARG A 577 -7.38 -5.75 -22.70
C ARG A 577 -7.87 -7.13 -23.13
N GLU A 578 -7.06 -7.87 -23.88
CA GLU A 578 -7.35 -9.26 -24.26
C GLU A 578 -7.46 -10.15 -23.02
N VAL A 579 -6.52 -10.06 -22.08
CA VAL A 579 -6.55 -10.82 -20.81
C VAL A 579 -7.85 -10.57 -20.06
N VAL A 580 -8.22 -9.31 -19.84
CA VAL A 580 -9.44 -8.96 -19.10
C VAL A 580 -10.70 -9.46 -19.83
N ASP A 581 -10.78 -9.30 -21.16
CA ASP A 581 -11.92 -9.78 -21.95
C ASP A 581 -12.05 -11.31 -21.93
N ARG A 582 -10.91 -12.03 -21.94
CA ARG A 582 -10.87 -13.50 -21.84
C ARG A 582 -11.24 -13.97 -20.43
N VAL A 583 -10.73 -13.33 -19.38
CA VAL A 583 -11.09 -13.62 -17.98
C VAL A 583 -12.59 -13.41 -17.76
N ALA A 584 -13.15 -12.28 -18.21
CA ALA A 584 -14.57 -12.01 -18.07
C ALA A 584 -15.46 -13.04 -18.80
N ARG A 585 -14.96 -13.64 -19.88
CA ARG A 585 -15.69 -14.66 -20.66
C ARG A 585 -15.56 -16.08 -20.09
N GLU A 586 -14.37 -16.44 -19.63
CA GLU A 586 -14.03 -17.84 -19.31
C GLU A 586 -13.97 -18.14 -17.82
N VAL A 587 -13.62 -17.15 -17.00
CA VAL A 587 -13.44 -17.25 -15.53
C VAL A 587 -13.92 -15.97 -14.84
N PRO A 588 -15.21 -15.57 -15.00
CA PRO A 588 -15.71 -14.24 -14.60
C PRO A 588 -15.62 -13.94 -13.09
N ASP A 589 -15.52 -14.96 -12.23
CA ASP A 589 -15.40 -14.81 -10.77
C ASP A 589 -13.94 -14.60 -10.32
N THR A 590 -13.17 -13.82 -11.10
CA THR A 590 -11.73 -13.58 -10.87
C THR A 590 -11.46 -12.08 -10.72
N LEU A 591 -10.91 -11.71 -9.57
CA LEU A 591 -10.43 -10.36 -9.28
C LEU A 591 -8.99 -10.21 -9.76
N LEU A 592 -8.73 -9.17 -10.55
CA LEU A 592 -7.43 -8.92 -11.17
C LEU A 592 -6.81 -7.62 -10.62
N LEU A 593 -5.63 -7.72 -10.03
CA LEU A 593 -4.86 -6.62 -9.45
C LEU A 593 -3.62 -6.37 -10.31
N ALA A 594 -3.48 -5.17 -10.88
CA ALA A 594 -2.23 -4.75 -11.51
C ALA A 594 -1.31 -4.05 -10.51
N GLU A 595 -0.10 -4.56 -10.36
CA GLU A 595 1.00 -3.71 -9.93
C GLU A 595 1.47 -2.88 -11.14
N ALA A 596 0.91 -1.68 -11.27
CA ALA A 596 1.30 -0.72 -12.30
C ALA A 596 1.69 0.60 -11.65
N PHE A 597 2.77 1.20 -12.18
CA PHE A 597 3.28 2.51 -11.78
C PHE A 597 3.37 3.41 -13.03
N TRP A 598 4.10 4.52 -12.92
CA TRP A 598 4.37 5.47 -14.01
C TRP A 598 3.13 6.27 -14.45
N LEU A 599 2.25 6.63 -13.50
CA LEU A 599 1.03 7.41 -13.75
C LEU A 599 0.04 6.71 -14.71
N MET A 600 0.10 5.38 -14.79
CA MET A 600 -0.79 4.57 -15.64
C MET A 600 -1.99 4.00 -14.89
N GLU A 601 -2.16 4.32 -13.60
CA GLU A 601 -3.19 3.73 -12.76
C GLU A 601 -4.57 3.89 -13.41
N GLY A 602 -4.89 5.11 -13.85
CA GLY A 602 -6.11 5.42 -14.60
C GLY A 602 -6.23 4.59 -15.88
N TYR A 603 -5.17 4.49 -16.69
CA TYR A 603 -5.17 3.71 -17.92
C TYR A 603 -5.48 2.22 -17.69
N PHE A 604 -4.86 1.61 -16.68
CA PHE A 604 -5.07 0.20 -16.35
C PHE A 604 -6.51 -0.10 -15.94
N VAL A 605 -7.10 0.73 -15.07
CA VAL A 605 -8.45 0.44 -14.58
C VAL A 605 -9.54 0.92 -15.54
N ARG A 606 -9.36 2.10 -16.15
CA ARG A 606 -10.36 2.75 -17.01
C ARG A 606 -10.34 2.18 -18.41
N THR A 607 -9.18 2.06 -19.05
CA THR A 607 -9.09 1.66 -20.46
C THR A 607 -8.85 0.16 -20.62
N LEU A 608 -7.89 -0.41 -19.88
CA LEU A 608 -7.57 -1.84 -19.95
C LEU A 608 -8.58 -2.71 -19.19
N GLY A 609 -9.35 -2.11 -18.28
CA GLY A 609 -10.39 -2.79 -17.51
C GLY A 609 -9.86 -3.65 -16.36
N MET A 610 -8.63 -3.42 -15.89
CA MET A 610 -8.15 -4.11 -14.69
C MET A 610 -9.08 -3.82 -13.50
N HIS A 611 -9.40 -4.82 -12.70
CA HIS A 611 -10.34 -4.62 -11.59
C HIS A 611 -9.75 -3.70 -10.54
N ARG A 612 -8.47 -3.88 -10.21
CA ARG A 612 -7.73 -3.11 -9.22
C ARG A 612 -6.33 -2.73 -9.72
N VAL A 613 -5.79 -1.62 -9.23
CA VAL A 613 -4.42 -1.17 -9.51
C VAL A 613 -3.76 -0.59 -8.26
N TYR A 614 -2.47 -0.78 -8.10
CA TYR A 614 -1.72 -0.27 -6.95
C TYR A 614 -1.77 1.25 -6.87
N ASN A 615 -1.98 1.78 -5.66
CA ASN A 615 -1.94 3.22 -5.39
C ASN A 615 -0.68 3.59 -4.61
N SER A 616 0.44 3.74 -5.33
CA SER A 616 1.73 4.12 -4.74
C SER A 616 1.71 5.52 -4.10
N ALA A 617 0.80 6.40 -4.54
CA ALA A 617 0.62 7.73 -3.97
C ALA A 617 0.10 7.67 -2.52
N PHE A 618 -0.76 6.70 -2.19
CA PHE A 618 -1.23 6.49 -0.81
C PHE A 618 -0.05 6.33 0.15
N MET A 619 0.83 5.35 -0.11
CA MET A 619 1.96 5.05 0.76
C MET A 619 2.97 6.21 0.79
N ASN A 620 3.43 6.65 -0.38
CA ASN A 620 4.55 7.59 -0.47
C ASN A 620 4.18 9.01 -0.01
N MET A 621 2.97 9.49 -0.30
CA MET A 621 2.56 10.82 0.14
C MET A 621 2.21 10.85 1.62
N LEU A 622 1.53 9.83 2.16
CA LEU A 622 1.16 9.81 3.57
C LEU A 622 2.37 9.58 4.49
N LYS A 623 3.35 8.75 4.10
CA LYS A 623 4.57 8.56 4.91
C LYS A 623 5.36 9.85 5.05
N MET A 624 5.48 10.60 3.95
CA MET A 624 6.19 11.89 3.86
C MET A 624 5.34 13.10 4.30
N GLU A 625 4.10 12.88 4.77
CA GLU A 625 3.14 13.94 5.16
C GLU A 625 2.89 14.97 4.05
N GLN A 626 2.98 14.55 2.79
CA GLN A 626 2.59 15.35 1.62
C GLN A 626 1.07 15.36 1.46
N ASN A 627 0.36 15.76 2.51
CA ASN A 627 -1.10 15.64 2.62
C ASN A 627 -1.83 16.42 1.52
N ALA A 628 -1.35 17.62 1.20
CA ALA A 628 -1.87 18.43 0.09
C ALA A 628 -1.80 17.71 -1.27
N ASN A 629 -0.69 17.01 -1.56
CA ASN A 629 -0.51 16.26 -2.81
C ASN A 629 -1.47 15.06 -2.88
N TYR A 630 -1.67 14.37 -1.76
CA TYR A 630 -2.59 13.23 -1.72
C TYR A 630 -4.06 13.67 -1.81
N ARG A 631 -4.44 14.75 -1.13
CA ARG A 631 -5.76 15.38 -1.26
C ARG A 631 -6.02 15.86 -2.69
N ALA A 632 -5.04 16.49 -3.34
CA ALA A 632 -5.14 16.87 -4.75
C ALA A 632 -5.30 15.65 -5.65
N THR A 633 -4.61 14.55 -5.37
CA THR A 633 -4.76 13.28 -6.10
C THR A 633 -6.18 12.74 -6.00
N VAL A 634 -6.75 12.66 -4.79
CA VAL A 634 -8.15 12.21 -4.60
C VAL A 634 -9.13 13.14 -5.31
N ARG A 635 -8.95 14.47 -5.21
CA ARG A 635 -9.79 15.46 -5.91
C ARG A 635 -9.76 15.26 -7.42
N ASN A 636 -8.58 15.15 -8.01
CA ASN A 636 -8.40 14.94 -9.45
C ASN A 636 -9.05 13.63 -9.92
N VAL A 637 -8.97 12.57 -9.11
CA VAL A 637 -9.65 11.29 -9.41
C VAL A 637 -11.17 11.49 -9.40
N LEU A 638 -11.73 12.14 -8.38
CA LEU A 638 -13.18 12.35 -8.26
C LEU A 638 -13.75 13.27 -9.36
N GLU A 639 -13.00 14.31 -9.74
CA GLU A 639 -13.37 15.24 -10.83
C GLU A 639 -13.21 14.61 -12.21
N PHE A 640 -12.33 13.62 -12.37
CA PHE A 640 -12.18 12.87 -13.61
C PHE A 640 -13.15 11.69 -13.71
N SER A 641 -13.03 10.70 -12.82
CA SER A 641 -13.89 9.52 -12.77
C SER A 641 -13.85 8.87 -11.38
N PRO A 642 -14.91 9.03 -10.55
CA PRO A 642 -14.96 8.43 -9.21
C PRO A 642 -14.79 6.91 -9.19
N GLU A 643 -15.16 6.24 -10.28
CA GLU A 643 -15.01 4.80 -10.46
C GLU A 643 -13.55 4.32 -10.37
N ILE A 644 -12.57 5.20 -10.62
CA ILE A 644 -11.15 4.88 -10.44
C ILE A 644 -10.81 4.74 -8.95
N LEU A 645 -11.41 5.54 -8.07
CA LEU A 645 -11.08 5.54 -6.64
C LEU A 645 -11.35 4.18 -5.98
N LYS A 646 -12.49 3.54 -6.29
CA LYS A 646 -12.80 2.18 -5.77
C LYS A 646 -11.91 1.08 -6.33
N ARG A 647 -11.08 1.40 -7.33
CA ARG A 647 -10.18 0.43 -7.98
C ARG A 647 -8.75 0.52 -7.48
N PHE A 648 -8.43 1.45 -6.59
CA PHE A 648 -7.11 1.49 -5.97
C PHE A 648 -6.91 0.38 -4.96
N VAL A 649 -5.72 -0.22 -4.98
CA VAL A 649 -5.19 -1.00 -3.86
C VAL A 649 -4.40 -0.04 -2.97
N ASN A 650 -4.93 0.26 -1.79
CA ASN A 650 -4.28 1.10 -0.81
C ASN A 650 -3.46 0.22 0.14
N PHE A 651 -2.20 0.56 0.35
CA PHE A 651 -1.27 -0.18 1.21
C PHE A 651 -0.28 0.76 1.89
N MET A 652 0.21 0.36 3.07
CA MET A 652 1.27 1.07 3.79
C MET A 652 2.65 0.48 3.53
N ASN A 653 2.70 -0.79 3.11
CA ASN A 653 3.88 -1.42 2.54
C ASN A 653 3.46 -2.57 1.63
N ASN A 654 4.38 -2.96 0.76
CA ASN A 654 4.29 -4.18 -0.04
C ASN A 654 5.62 -4.96 0.15
N PRO A 655 5.80 -6.13 -0.48
CA PRO A 655 7.04 -6.93 -0.35
C PRO A 655 8.31 -6.20 -0.81
N ASP A 656 8.20 -5.29 -1.77
CA ASP A 656 9.33 -4.57 -2.36
C ASP A 656 9.70 -3.29 -1.59
N GLU A 657 8.86 -2.85 -0.66
CA GLU A 657 9.01 -1.63 0.12
C GLU A 657 9.50 -1.92 1.55
N ARG A 658 9.92 -0.86 2.26
CA ARG A 658 10.26 -0.95 3.69
C ARG A 658 9.01 -1.32 4.51
N THR A 659 9.19 -1.89 5.70
CA THR A 659 8.06 -2.30 6.55
C THR A 659 7.19 -1.10 6.96
N ALA A 660 5.90 -1.33 7.23
CA ALA A 660 5.01 -0.25 7.65
C ALA A 660 5.47 0.41 8.95
N VAL A 661 6.04 -0.36 9.89
CA VAL A 661 6.62 0.15 11.14
C VAL A 661 7.80 1.08 10.89
N GLU A 662 8.72 0.71 9.98
CA GLU A 662 9.85 1.57 9.63
C GLU A 662 9.38 2.89 8.99
N GLN A 663 8.33 2.84 8.17
CA GLN A 663 7.85 4.00 7.41
C GLN A 663 6.90 4.92 8.19
N PHE A 664 6.07 4.37 9.08
CA PHE A 664 5.00 5.12 9.77
C PHE A 664 5.10 5.07 11.31
N GLY A 665 6.02 4.29 11.87
CA GLY A 665 6.10 4.02 13.30
C GLY A 665 5.00 3.08 13.78
N LYS A 666 4.68 3.13 15.09
CA LYS A 666 3.66 2.30 15.75
C LYS A 666 2.58 3.12 16.48
N GLY A 667 2.69 4.44 16.42
CA GLY A 667 1.82 5.38 17.14
C GLY A 667 0.56 5.75 16.36
N ASP A 668 -0.03 6.90 16.70
CA ASP A 668 -1.32 7.32 16.15
C ASP A 668 -1.27 7.63 14.65
N LYS A 669 -0.12 8.06 14.12
CA LYS A 669 0.09 8.20 12.67
C LYS A 669 -0.12 6.88 11.93
N TYR A 670 0.44 5.79 12.45
CA TYR A 670 0.31 4.46 11.86
C TYR A 670 -1.18 4.03 11.85
N ILE A 671 -1.87 4.16 12.98
CA ILE A 671 -3.29 3.77 13.09
C ILE A 671 -4.18 4.66 12.22
N GLY A 672 -3.94 5.97 12.18
CA GLY A 672 -4.69 6.89 11.34
C GLY A 672 -4.50 6.63 9.83
N CYS A 673 -3.29 6.28 9.40
CA CYS A 673 -3.06 5.83 8.02
C CYS A 673 -3.73 4.47 7.73
N CYS A 674 -3.74 3.53 8.67
CA CYS A 674 -4.50 2.29 8.54
C CYS A 674 -6.01 2.54 8.46
N LEU A 675 -6.54 3.49 9.23
CA LEU A 675 -7.94 3.91 9.16
C LEU A 675 -8.27 4.37 7.74
N LEU A 676 -7.49 5.32 7.19
CA LEU A 676 -7.67 5.78 5.81
C LEU A 676 -7.62 4.61 4.80
N MET A 677 -6.72 3.66 5.00
CA MET A 677 -6.57 2.50 4.11
C MET A 677 -7.84 1.64 4.10
N ILE A 678 -8.49 1.46 5.26
CA ILE A 678 -9.69 0.63 5.43
C ILE A 678 -10.98 1.36 5.01
N THR A 679 -11.11 2.64 5.34
CA THR A 679 -12.39 3.38 5.21
C THR A 679 -12.50 4.21 3.94
N MET A 680 -11.43 4.35 3.14
CA MET A 680 -11.52 4.86 1.78
C MET A 680 -12.05 3.79 0.81
N PRO A 681 -12.71 4.18 -0.30
CA PRO A 681 -13.01 3.25 -1.39
C PRO A 681 -11.71 2.64 -1.96
N GLY A 682 -11.78 1.38 -2.37
CA GLY A 682 -10.60 0.63 -2.86
C GLY A 682 -10.44 -0.74 -2.22
N LEU A 683 -9.26 -1.33 -2.33
CA LEU A 683 -8.89 -2.59 -1.69
C LEU A 683 -7.78 -2.31 -0.67
N PRO A 684 -8.05 -2.42 0.65
CA PRO A 684 -6.99 -2.38 1.66
C PRO A 684 -6.12 -3.65 1.59
N MET A 685 -4.81 -3.45 1.47
CA MET A 685 -3.82 -4.53 1.49
C MET A 685 -2.81 -4.30 2.63
N PHE A 686 -2.73 -5.29 3.53
CA PHE A 686 -1.76 -5.34 4.61
C PHE A 686 -0.52 -6.13 4.19
N GLY A 687 0.66 -5.61 4.51
CA GLY A 687 1.93 -6.29 4.28
C GLY A 687 2.20 -7.43 5.27
N HIS A 688 3.16 -8.29 4.93
CA HIS A 688 3.63 -9.33 5.83
C HIS A 688 4.21 -8.68 7.11
N GLY A 689 3.78 -9.15 8.28
CA GLY A 689 4.29 -8.69 9.58
C GLY A 689 3.79 -7.33 10.03
N GLN A 690 2.94 -6.66 9.24
CA GLN A 690 2.46 -5.30 9.51
C GLN A 690 1.69 -5.21 10.84
N ILE A 691 0.79 -6.16 11.13
CA ILE A 691 -0.04 -6.17 12.34
C ILE A 691 0.81 -6.56 13.55
N GLU A 692 1.70 -7.53 13.36
CA GLU A 692 2.61 -8.05 14.39
C GLU A 692 3.72 -7.04 14.75
N GLY A 693 3.94 -6.02 13.93
CA GLY A 693 4.91 -4.96 14.16
C GLY A 693 6.36 -5.34 13.80
N TYR A 694 6.54 -6.29 12.89
CA TYR A 694 7.85 -6.74 12.42
C TYR A 694 8.55 -5.68 11.58
N THR A 695 9.88 -5.61 11.72
CA THR A 695 10.75 -4.62 11.09
C THR A 695 11.62 -5.22 10.00
N GLU A 696 11.84 -6.54 10.00
CA GLU A 696 12.59 -7.22 8.95
C GLU A 696 11.83 -7.19 7.61
N LYS A 697 12.52 -6.72 6.55
CA LYS A 697 12.00 -6.76 5.18
C LYS A 697 12.43 -8.07 4.52
N TYR A 698 11.46 -8.81 3.98
CA TYR A 698 11.72 -10.07 3.28
C TYR A 698 11.80 -9.86 1.77
N GLY A 699 12.97 -10.12 1.19
CA GLY A 699 13.14 -10.25 -0.25
C GLY A 699 12.55 -11.57 -0.78
N MET A 700 12.50 -11.70 -2.10
CA MET A 700 11.89 -12.86 -2.79
C MET A 700 12.67 -14.18 -2.61
N GLU A 701 13.89 -14.11 -2.08
CA GLU A 701 14.84 -15.20 -1.82
C GLU A 701 14.84 -15.73 -0.38
N TYR A 702 14.01 -15.18 0.51
CA TYR A 702 14.00 -15.55 1.92
C TYR A 702 13.24 -16.85 2.15
N ARG A 703 13.88 -17.81 2.83
CA ARG A 703 13.24 -19.06 3.27
C ARG A 703 12.68 -18.99 4.69
N ARG A 704 13.23 -18.11 5.53
CA ARG A 704 12.86 -17.91 6.93
C ARG A 704 13.17 -16.48 7.34
N ALA A 705 12.64 -16.05 8.48
CA ALA A 705 13.10 -14.82 9.12
C ALA A 705 14.52 -15.02 9.65
N TYR A 706 15.42 -14.06 9.40
CA TYR A 706 16.75 -14.07 10.00
C TYR A 706 16.73 -13.45 11.40
N TRP A 707 15.79 -12.55 11.64
CA TRP A 707 15.62 -11.93 12.95
C TRP A 707 14.58 -12.69 13.77
N ASP A 708 14.85 -12.84 15.06
CA ASP A 708 13.91 -13.42 16.02
C ASP A 708 13.06 -12.32 16.65
N GLU A 709 12.21 -11.73 15.81
CA GLU A 709 11.31 -10.65 16.22
C GLU A 709 10.13 -11.18 17.03
N HIS A 710 9.82 -10.48 18.12
CA HIS A 710 8.66 -10.80 18.96
C HIS A 710 7.47 -9.95 18.52
N VAL A 711 6.27 -10.52 18.63
CA VAL A 711 5.01 -9.83 18.32
C VAL A 711 4.81 -8.64 19.26
N ASP A 712 4.48 -7.48 18.70
CA ASP A 712 4.07 -6.31 19.46
C ASP A 712 2.59 -6.45 19.86
N GLU A 713 2.35 -7.10 21.00
CA GLU A 713 1.00 -7.39 21.50
C GLU A 713 0.17 -6.13 21.76
N ASP A 714 0.79 -4.97 22.04
CA ASP A 714 0.05 -3.72 22.17
C ASP A 714 -0.47 -3.25 20.81
N LEU A 715 0.39 -3.26 19.79
CA LEU A 715 0.00 -2.91 18.43
C LEU A 715 -1.11 -3.84 17.91
N VAL A 716 -1.02 -5.15 18.17
CA VAL A 716 -2.07 -6.12 17.80
C VAL A 716 -3.40 -5.76 18.49
N ARG A 717 -3.39 -5.55 19.82
CA ARG A 717 -4.60 -5.16 20.57
C ARG A 717 -5.19 -3.83 20.09
N ARG A 718 -4.34 -2.88 19.68
CA ARG A 718 -4.81 -1.63 19.06
C ARG A 718 -5.54 -1.88 17.74
N HIS A 719 -5.03 -2.74 16.86
CA HIS A 719 -5.76 -3.11 15.64
C HIS A 719 -7.10 -3.79 15.95
N GLU A 720 -7.12 -4.71 16.92
CA GLU A 720 -8.33 -5.42 17.34
C GLU A 720 -9.41 -4.47 17.87
N ARG A 721 -9.01 -3.45 18.63
CA ARG A 721 -9.93 -2.44 19.17
C ARG A 721 -10.36 -1.41 18.13
N GLU A 722 -9.43 -0.86 17.36
CA GLU A 722 -9.63 0.38 16.59
C GLU A 722 -9.90 0.15 15.09
N LEU A 723 -9.49 -0.98 14.51
CA LEU A 723 -9.45 -1.16 13.05
C LEU A 723 -10.25 -2.38 12.55
N PHE A 724 -10.11 -3.55 13.18
CA PHE A 724 -10.78 -4.78 12.73
C PHE A 724 -12.32 -4.69 12.73
N PRO A 725 -12.98 -4.03 13.70
CA PRO A 725 -14.43 -3.83 13.62
C PRO A 725 -14.86 -3.04 12.36
N LEU A 726 -14.04 -2.08 11.91
CA LEU A 726 -14.30 -1.33 10.67
C LEU A 726 -14.06 -2.19 9.42
N MET A 727 -13.12 -3.13 9.45
CA MET A 727 -12.91 -4.10 8.37
C MET A 727 -14.14 -5.00 8.17
N HIS A 728 -14.82 -5.41 9.24
CA HIS A 728 -16.09 -6.14 9.12
C HIS A 728 -17.23 -5.31 8.52
N LYS A 729 -17.14 -3.97 8.62
CA LYS A 729 -18.04 -3.02 7.96
C LYS A 729 -17.53 -2.55 6.58
N ARG A 730 -16.66 -3.30 5.91
CA ARG A 730 -16.05 -2.91 4.62
C ARG A 730 -17.08 -2.45 3.57
N TYR A 731 -18.27 -3.06 3.54
CA TYR A 731 -19.38 -2.71 2.65
C TYR A 731 -19.86 -1.25 2.77
N LEU A 732 -19.69 -0.63 3.95
CA LEU A 732 -20.04 0.76 4.19
C LEU A 732 -19.06 1.74 3.52
N PHE A 733 -17.83 1.29 3.25
CA PHE A 733 -16.72 2.11 2.84
C PHE A 733 -16.28 1.88 1.39
N SER A 734 -16.66 0.75 0.78
CA SER A 734 -16.01 0.25 -0.45
C SER A 734 -16.50 0.90 -1.74
N GLY A 735 -17.76 1.36 -1.74
CA GLY A 735 -18.39 2.00 -2.89
C GLY A 735 -18.06 3.48 -3.04
N VAL A 736 -18.26 3.99 -4.25
CA VAL A 736 -18.10 5.43 -4.60
C VAL A 736 -19.41 6.14 -4.89
N GLU A 737 -20.53 5.42 -4.96
CA GLU A 737 -21.84 5.97 -5.34
C GLU A 737 -22.30 7.10 -4.39
N HIS A 738 -22.08 6.92 -3.09
CA HIS A 738 -22.42 7.87 -2.05
C HIS A 738 -21.18 8.46 -1.36
N PHE A 739 -19.98 8.19 -1.90
CA PHE A 739 -18.76 8.74 -1.37
C PHE A 739 -18.68 10.24 -1.64
N ALA A 740 -18.34 11.01 -0.61
CA ALA A 740 -18.12 12.43 -0.71
C ALA A 740 -16.88 12.83 0.09
N PHE A 741 -15.95 13.52 -0.56
CA PHE A 741 -14.72 14.04 0.03
C PHE A 741 -14.85 15.53 0.30
N TYR A 742 -14.39 16.04 1.45
CA TYR A 742 -14.63 17.41 1.89
C TYR A 742 -13.35 18.22 2.05
N ASP A 743 -13.46 19.52 1.75
CA ASP A 743 -12.50 20.51 2.20
C ASP A 743 -12.79 20.88 3.66
N PHE A 744 -11.78 20.78 4.53
CA PHE A 744 -11.88 21.11 5.95
C PHE A 744 -11.53 22.58 6.17
N HIS A 745 -12.54 23.42 6.36
CA HIS A 745 -12.35 24.86 6.45
C HIS A 745 -12.06 25.29 7.87
N THR A 746 -10.89 25.87 8.10
CA THR A 746 -10.54 26.45 9.40
C THR A 746 -11.38 27.69 9.70
N PRO A 747 -11.51 28.12 10.97
CA PRO A 747 -12.17 29.38 11.32
C PRO A 747 -11.60 30.63 10.61
N HIS A 748 -10.38 30.55 10.10
CA HIS A 748 -9.71 31.62 9.36
C HIS A 748 -10.00 31.60 7.85
N GLY A 749 -10.85 30.67 7.37
CA GLY A 749 -11.35 30.63 5.99
C GLY A 749 -10.47 29.90 4.98
N HIS A 750 -9.34 29.31 5.38
CA HIS A 750 -8.52 28.46 4.50
C HIS A 750 -8.78 26.97 4.73
N VAL A 751 -8.48 26.14 3.73
CA VAL A 751 -8.57 24.68 3.82
C VAL A 751 -7.33 24.14 4.53
N ASP A 752 -7.53 23.33 5.57
CA ASP A 752 -6.43 22.59 6.20
C ASP A 752 -6.15 21.32 5.40
N GLU A 753 -5.06 21.33 4.65
CA GLU A 753 -4.65 20.19 3.82
C GLU A 753 -4.17 18.99 4.63
N ASN A 754 -4.02 19.09 5.96
CA ASN A 754 -3.65 17.95 6.80
C ASN A 754 -4.85 17.09 7.20
N VAL A 755 -6.08 17.61 7.01
CA VAL A 755 -7.30 16.91 7.42
C VAL A 755 -7.94 16.20 6.23
N PHE A 756 -8.13 14.89 6.39
CA PHE A 756 -8.93 14.05 5.51
C PHE A 756 -10.32 13.91 6.11
N ALA A 757 -11.34 14.41 5.41
CA ALA A 757 -12.72 14.32 5.83
C ALA A 757 -13.58 13.79 4.69
N TYR A 758 -14.33 12.72 4.93
CA TYR A 758 -15.19 12.10 3.92
C TYR A 758 -16.33 11.30 4.52
N SER A 759 -17.41 11.16 3.76
CA SER A 759 -18.56 10.35 4.14
C SER A 759 -18.86 9.27 3.11
N ASN A 760 -19.53 8.22 3.56
CA ASN A 760 -20.08 7.20 2.69
C ASN A 760 -21.35 6.60 3.31
N ARG A 761 -22.17 5.95 2.47
CA ARG A 761 -23.43 5.32 2.88
C ARG A 761 -23.64 4.01 2.13
N ALA A 762 -24.13 3.00 2.84
CA ALA A 762 -24.59 1.75 2.25
C ALA A 762 -25.91 1.33 2.91
N GLY A 763 -26.97 1.19 2.11
CA GLY A 763 -28.33 0.99 2.64
C GLY A 763 -28.74 2.13 3.58
N GLY A 764 -29.14 1.80 4.81
CA GLY A 764 -29.48 2.77 5.86
C GLY A 764 -28.30 3.21 6.74
N GLU A 765 -27.14 2.56 6.62
CA GLU A 765 -25.95 2.87 7.42
C GLU A 765 -25.12 3.98 6.81
N ARG A 766 -24.58 4.84 7.66
CA ARG A 766 -23.85 6.05 7.30
C ARG A 766 -22.50 6.08 8.02
N SER A 767 -21.50 6.65 7.37
CA SER A 767 -20.19 6.90 7.96
C SER A 767 -19.72 8.31 7.66
N LEU A 768 -19.03 8.91 8.61
CA LEU A 768 -18.32 10.17 8.43
C LEU A 768 -16.97 10.08 9.15
N ILE A 769 -15.89 10.15 8.38
CA ILE A 769 -14.52 9.95 8.84
C ILE A 769 -13.80 11.30 8.86
N PHE A 770 -13.02 11.52 9.92
CA PHE A 770 -12.05 12.60 10.02
C PHE A 770 -10.70 12.03 10.42
N TYR A 771 -9.62 12.51 9.82
CA TYR A 771 -8.26 12.21 10.26
C TYR A 771 -7.34 13.39 9.99
N ASN A 772 -6.63 13.83 11.02
CA ASN A 772 -5.58 14.84 10.92
C ASN A 772 -4.21 14.17 10.78
N ASN A 773 -3.66 14.07 9.56
CA ASN A 773 -2.34 13.46 9.33
C ASN A 773 -1.18 14.44 9.59
N ALA A 774 -1.20 15.12 10.73
CA ALA A 774 -0.13 16.01 11.18
C ALA A 774 -0.10 16.05 12.71
N TYR A 775 1.03 16.46 13.29
CA TYR A 775 1.18 16.58 14.74
C TYR A 775 0.45 17.81 15.33
N SER A 776 0.13 18.82 14.52
CA SER A 776 -0.54 20.05 14.96
C SER A 776 -2.02 19.82 15.29
N THR A 777 -2.55 20.50 16.30
CA THR A 777 -4.01 20.56 16.55
C THR A 777 -4.66 21.54 15.58
N THR A 778 -5.84 21.19 15.08
CA THR A 778 -6.64 22.01 14.17
C THR A 778 -8.13 21.91 14.51
N ALA A 779 -8.92 22.83 13.99
CA ALA A 779 -10.37 22.89 14.18
C ALA A 779 -11.01 23.51 12.95
N GLY A 780 -12.22 23.08 12.60
CA GLY A 780 -12.83 23.51 11.35
C GLY A 780 -14.16 22.85 11.03
N TRP A 781 -14.73 23.28 9.91
CA TRP A 781 -16.04 22.89 9.41
C TRP A 781 -15.93 22.10 8.11
N ILE A 782 -16.82 21.12 7.94
CA ILE A 782 -17.16 20.54 6.64
C ILE A 782 -18.62 20.83 6.30
N LYS A 783 -18.90 21.16 5.04
CA LYS A 783 -20.28 21.41 4.57
C LYS A 783 -20.49 21.01 3.13
N GLN A 784 -19.59 21.39 2.23
CA GLN A 784 -19.66 21.10 0.80
C GLN A 784 -18.51 20.18 0.42
N SER A 785 -18.80 19.16 -0.38
CA SER A 785 -17.77 18.26 -0.92
C SER A 785 -16.99 18.93 -2.04
N THR A 786 -15.82 18.37 -2.33
CA THR A 786 -15.04 18.68 -3.53
C THR A 786 -15.80 18.30 -4.80
N GLY A 787 -15.29 18.71 -5.97
CA GLY A 787 -15.89 18.34 -7.25
C GLY A 787 -15.98 16.82 -7.43
N LEU A 788 -17.15 16.35 -7.85
CA LEU A 788 -17.44 14.97 -8.17
C LEU A 788 -18.03 14.90 -9.58
N ASN A 789 -17.42 14.11 -10.47
CA ASN A 789 -17.99 13.84 -11.77
C ASN A 789 -19.15 12.84 -11.66
N THR A 790 -20.32 13.22 -12.17
CA THR A 790 -21.53 12.39 -12.19
C THR A 790 -21.95 11.91 -13.58
N GLY A 791 -21.23 12.30 -14.63
CA GLY A 791 -21.47 11.80 -15.98
C GLY A 791 -20.63 10.57 -16.33
N ARG A 792 -20.82 10.05 -17.55
CA ARG A 792 -19.98 9.00 -18.14
C ARG A 792 -18.93 9.63 -19.05
N GLY A 793 -17.70 9.13 -19.03
CA GLY A 793 -16.62 9.63 -19.86
C GLY A 793 -16.18 11.06 -19.52
N ASP A 794 -15.53 11.70 -20.49
CA ASP A 794 -14.90 13.02 -20.33
C ASP A 794 -15.91 14.19 -20.47
N GLU A 795 -17.18 13.89 -20.78
CA GLU A 795 -18.29 14.86 -20.92
C GLU A 795 -19.09 15.04 -19.63
N GLY A 796 -18.59 14.49 -18.52
CA GLY A 796 -19.34 14.44 -17.28
C GLY A 796 -19.47 15.79 -16.57
N ARG A 797 -20.59 15.97 -15.86
CA ARG A 797 -20.87 17.19 -15.10
C ARG A 797 -20.23 17.07 -13.72
N ILE A 798 -19.31 17.98 -13.42
CA ILE A 798 -18.76 18.16 -12.07
C ILE A 798 -19.83 18.84 -11.21
N ILE A 799 -20.20 18.20 -10.11
CA ILE A 799 -21.09 18.75 -9.08
C ILE A 799 -20.39 18.70 -7.71
N SER A 800 -20.81 19.57 -6.80
CA SER A 800 -20.55 19.40 -5.37
C SER A 800 -21.85 18.96 -4.68
N LYS A 801 -21.72 18.12 -3.65
CA LYS A 801 -22.82 17.71 -2.77
C LYS A 801 -22.63 18.32 -1.39
N SER A 802 -23.71 18.74 -0.76
CA SER A 802 -23.71 19.08 0.67
C SER A 802 -23.51 17.84 1.54
N LEU A 803 -23.12 18.07 2.80
CA LEU A 803 -23.00 17.02 3.82
C LEU A 803 -24.34 16.27 4.01
N SER A 804 -25.45 17.00 4.04
CA SER A 804 -26.79 16.42 4.18
C SER A 804 -27.21 15.58 2.98
N GLU A 805 -26.94 15.99 1.75
CA GLU A 805 -27.21 15.18 0.55
C GLU A 805 -26.40 13.88 0.54
N SER A 806 -25.11 13.97 0.90
CA SER A 806 -24.18 12.83 0.91
C SER A 806 -24.58 11.79 1.95
N LEU A 807 -24.91 12.24 3.17
CA LEU A 807 -25.38 11.38 4.26
C LEU A 807 -26.87 11.00 4.13
N GLY A 808 -27.64 11.68 3.28
CA GLY A 808 -29.09 11.47 3.16
C GLY A 808 -29.83 11.88 4.43
N LEU A 809 -29.56 13.11 4.89
CA LEU A 809 -30.20 13.71 6.06
C LEU A 809 -31.44 14.49 5.62
N ARG A 810 -32.52 14.36 6.40
CA ARG A 810 -33.72 15.20 6.26
C ARG A 810 -33.52 16.48 7.04
N ARG A 811 -34.16 17.56 6.58
CA ARG A 811 -34.15 18.88 7.25
C ARG A 811 -35.50 19.15 7.90
N GLU A 812 -35.62 18.88 9.20
CA GLU A 812 -36.85 19.03 9.98
C GLU A 812 -36.54 19.71 11.34
N ASP A 813 -37.51 20.47 11.89
CA ASP A 813 -37.30 21.28 13.11
C ASP A 813 -37.33 20.44 14.41
N ASN A 814 -37.93 19.25 14.40
CA ASN A 814 -37.99 18.35 15.56
C ASN A 814 -37.18 17.05 15.36
N LEU A 815 -36.23 17.06 14.41
CA LEU A 815 -35.42 15.90 14.08
C LEU A 815 -33.98 16.09 14.56
N TYR A 816 -33.44 15.04 15.17
CA TYR A 816 -32.06 14.97 15.64
C TYR A 816 -31.41 13.70 15.07
N TYR A 817 -30.10 13.78 14.82
CA TYR A 817 -29.29 12.63 14.46
C TYR A 817 -28.39 12.29 15.64
N ALA A 818 -28.46 11.05 16.09
CA ALA A 818 -27.49 10.47 17.01
C ALA A 818 -26.53 9.56 16.26
N PHE A 819 -25.26 9.57 16.63
CA PHE A 819 -24.21 8.72 16.02
C PHE A 819 -23.10 8.49 17.03
N ARG A 820 -22.29 7.45 16.81
CA ARG A 820 -21.22 7.04 17.72
C ARG A 820 -19.87 7.24 17.06
N ASP A 821 -18.89 7.77 17.78
CA ASP A 821 -17.50 7.66 17.37
C ASP A 821 -16.96 6.27 17.71
N HIS A 822 -16.46 5.57 16.70
CA HIS A 822 -15.89 4.24 16.87
C HIS A 822 -14.66 4.24 17.81
N ARG A 823 -13.88 5.32 17.83
CA ARG A 823 -12.62 5.38 18.55
C ARG A 823 -12.78 5.26 20.07
N ASP A 824 -13.67 6.05 20.64
CA ASP A 824 -13.87 6.17 22.09
C ASP A 824 -15.23 5.64 22.57
N GLY A 825 -16.12 5.28 21.64
CA GLY A 825 -17.45 4.75 21.94
C GLY A 825 -18.46 5.81 22.37
N LEU A 826 -18.11 7.10 22.31
CA LEU A 826 -19.02 8.19 22.69
C LEU A 826 -20.12 8.37 21.65
N GLU A 827 -21.34 8.55 22.14
CA GLU A 827 -22.50 8.96 21.36
C GLU A 827 -22.61 10.50 21.31
N TYR A 828 -23.00 11.00 20.15
CA TYR A 828 -23.18 12.42 19.85
C TYR A 828 -24.59 12.63 19.33
N ILE A 829 -25.20 13.75 19.68
CA ILE A 829 -26.49 14.19 19.14
C ILE A 829 -26.32 15.54 18.44
N ARG A 830 -26.96 15.70 17.28
CA ARG A 830 -26.98 16.95 16.52
C ARG A 830 -28.36 17.23 15.96
N HIS A 831 -28.74 18.50 15.96
CA HIS A 831 -29.97 18.95 15.35
C HIS A 831 -29.89 18.81 13.82
N SER A 832 -30.93 18.24 13.20
CA SER A 832 -31.03 18.03 11.75
C SER A 832 -30.75 19.31 10.95
N LYS A 833 -31.49 20.40 11.26
CA LYS A 833 -31.30 21.72 10.65
C LYS A 833 -29.87 22.24 10.73
N GLN A 834 -29.18 22.08 11.85
CA GLN A 834 -27.79 22.51 12.00
C GLN A 834 -26.87 21.75 11.04
N LEU A 835 -26.97 20.42 10.99
CA LEU A 835 -26.17 19.60 10.07
C LEU A 835 -26.43 19.94 8.59
N CYS A 836 -27.68 20.22 8.24
CA CYS A 836 -28.06 20.58 6.88
C CYS A 836 -27.63 22.00 6.49
N ASP A 837 -27.80 22.98 7.38
CA ASP A 837 -27.60 24.39 7.07
C ASP A 837 -26.16 24.85 7.32
N GLU A 838 -25.51 24.35 8.36
CA GLU A 838 -24.16 24.79 8.80
C GLU A 838 -23.08 23.73 8.49
N GLY A 839 -23.43 22.46 8.47
CA GLY A 839 -22.49 21.35 8.33
C GLY A 839 -22.03 20.80 9.68
N MET A 840 -20.79 20.31 9.76
CA MET A 840 -20.24 19.72 10.98
C MET A 840 -18.91 20.36 11.36
N PHE A 841 -18.82 20.81 12.61
CA PHE A 841 -17.61 21.29 13.26
C PHE A 841 -16.92 20.19 14.05
N VAL A 842 -15.60 20.10 13.94
CA VAL A 842 -14.77 19.15 14.70
C VAL A 842 -13.47 19.82 15.14
N ASN A 843 -12.99 19.47 16.34
CA ASN A 843 -11.65 19.77 16.82
C ASN A 843 -10.81 18.49 16.73
N LEU A 844 -9.62 18.57 16.13
CA LEU A 844 -8.73 17.43 15.92
C LEU A 844 -7.33 17.74 16.49
N HIS A 845 -6.90 16.95 17.45
CA HIS A 845 -5.51 16.94 17.92
C HIS A 845 -4.58 16.28 16.89
N GLY A 846 -3.27 16.31 17.15
CA GLY A 846 -2.27 15.71 16.26
C GLY A 846 -2.51 14.22 16.08
N TYR A 847 -2.54 13.76 14.82
CA TYR A 847 -2.85 12.37 14.44
C TYR A 847 -4.19 11.83 14.95
N GLN A 848 -5.08 12.71 15.42
CA GLN A 848 -6.42 12.32 15.85
C GLN A 848 -7.29 11.98 14.65
N TRP A 849 -8.10 10.95 14.84
CA TRP A 849 -9.17 10.59 13.94
C TRP A 849 -10.49 10.40 14.69
N HIS A 850 -11.58 10.52 13.94
CA HIS A 850 -12.94 10.14 14.33
C HIS A 850 -13.54 9.28 13.23
N ALA A 851 -14.28 8.24 13.61
CA ALA A 851 -15.08 7.45 12.68
C ALA A 851 -16.52 7.41 13.20
N PHE A 852 -17.32 8.40 12.79
CA PHE A 852 -18.71 8.52 13.20
C PHE A 852 -19.58 7.55 12.41
N ILE A 853 -20.05 6.51 13.09
CA ILE A 853 -20.88 5.43 12.55
C ILE A 853 -22.16 5.27 13.39
N ASP A 854 -22.96 4.25 13.09
CA ASP A 854 -24.17 3.88 13.85
C ASP A 854 -25.18 5.04 13.98
N TRP A 855 -25.39 5.74 12.86
CA TRP A 855 -26.31 6.87 12.77
C TRP A 855 -27.77 6.42 12.96
N ARG A 856 -28.51 7.09 13.85
CA ARG A 856 -29.95 6.90 14.08
C ARG A 856 -30.70 8.22 14.09
N GLU A 857 -31.91 8.19 13.56
CA GLU A 857 -32.85 9.32 13.60
C GLU A 857 -33.62 9.34 14.91
N ILE A 858 -33.72 10.51 15.52
CA ILE A 858 -34.46 10.77 16.75
C ILE A 858 -35.47 11.87 16.46
N VAL A 859 -36.76 11.52 16.50
CA VAL A 859 -37.84 12.50 16.41
C VAL A 859 -38.17 12.96 17.82
N ASP A 860 -37.97 14.25 18.09
CA ASP A 860 -38.25 14.86 19.37
C ASP A 860 -39.72 15.26 19.45
N THR A 861 -40.48 14.56 20.29
CA THR A 861 -41.93 14.78 20.46
C THR A 861 -42.27 15.61 21.70
N ASP A 862 -41.37 15.67 22.68
CA ASP A 862 -41.61 16.30 23.98
C ASP A 862 -40.60 17.41 24.33
N GLY A 863 -39.58 17.63 23.49
CA GLY A 863 -38.54 18.64 23.67
C GLY A 863 -37.34 18.15 24.50
N SER A 864 -37.38 16.92 25.02
CA SER A 864 -36.33 16.37 25.88
C SER A 864 -35.01 16.21 25.14
N TRP A 865 -35.06 15.80 23.86
CA TRP A 865 -33.87 15.61 23.04
C TRP A 865 -33.25 16.93 22.60
N GLY A 866 -34.08 17.94 22.32
CA GLY A 866 -33.61 19.28 22.01
C GLY A 866 -32.90 19.96 23.18
N ASP A 867 -33.46 19.86 24.39
CA ASP A 867 -32.80 20.37 25.60
C ASP A 867 -31.47 19.65 25.87
N LEU A 868 -31.42 18.33 25.70
CA LEU A 868 -30.18 17.57 25.81
C LEU A 868 -29.15 18.03 24.78
N ALA A 869 -29.53 18.11 23.50
CA ALA A 869 -28.63 18.51 22.43
C ALA A 869 -28.05 19.92 22.64
N TRP A 870 -28.90 20.85 23.10
CA TRP A 870 -28.48 22.21 23.47
C TRP A 870 -27.47 22.18 24.62
N HIS A 871 -27.74 21.41 25.68
CA HIS A 871 -26.87 21.33 26.84
C HIS A 871 -25.50 20.68 26.54
N LEU A 872 -25.50 19.66 25.69
CA LEU A 872 -24.26 18.97 25.31
C LEU A 872 -23.36 19.87 24.45
N GLU A 873 -23.92 20.86 23.74
CA GLU A 873 -23.16 21.77 22.85
C GLU A 873 -22.22 21.02 21.89
N GLY A 874 -22.67 19.84 21.48
CA GLY A 874 -21.93 18.94 20.63
C GLY A 874 -20.87 18.04 21.29
N ARG A 875 -20.73 18.07 22.62
CA ARG A 875 -19.90 17.11 23.36
C ARG A 875 -20.48 15.69 23.25
N GLY A 876 -19.60 14.69 23.18
CA GLY A 876 -19.97 13.27 23.19
C GLY A 876 -20.18 12.76 24.61
N VAL A 877 -21.04 11.76 24.77
CA VAL A 877 -21.37 11.12 26.05
C VAL A 877 -21.40 9.60 25.91
N GLY A 878 -21.28 8.84 27.00
CA GLY A 878 -21.27 7.37 26.91
C GLY A 878 -22.60 6.77 26.42
N ASP A 879 -23.73 7.35 26.83
CA ASP A 879 -25.07 6.92 26.46
C ASP A 879 -26.03 8.13 26.45
N LEU A 880 -26.59 8.45 25.28
CA LEU A 880 -27.51 9.59 25.15
C LEU A 880 -28.85 9.36 25.88
N GLY A 881 -29.32 8.12 25.97
CA GLY A 881 -30.54 7.75 26.68
C GLY A 881 -30.41 7.93 28.20
N TYR A 882 -29.27 7.53 28.75
CA TYR A 882 -28.93 7.77 30.17
C TYR A 882 -28.89 9.26 30.46
N GLU A 883 -28.15 10.05 29.68
CA GLU A 883 -28.00 11.49 29.92
C GLU A 883 -29.33 12.24 29.78
N ARG A 884 -30.16 11.88 28.79
CA ARG A 884 -31.52 12.42 28.67
C ARG A 884 -32.34 12.16 29.93
N ARG A 885 -32.40 10.90 30.36
CA ARG A 885 -33.17 10.49 31.54
C ARG A 885 -32.62 11.11 32.83
N ALA A 886 -31.30 11.25 32.95
CA ALA A 886 -30.66 11.92 34.08
C ALA A 886 -31.08 13.41 34.16
N ARG A 887 -31.20 14.10 33.02
CA ARG A 887 -31.73 15.48 32.98
C ARG A 887 -33.20 15.54 33.37
N GLU A 888 -34.03 14.65 32.81
CA GLU A 888 -35.43 14.55 33.19
C GLU A 888 -35.60 14.31 34.69
N LEU A 889 -34.73 13.48 35.28
CA LEU A 889 -34.69 13.16 36.70
C LEU A 889 -33.83 14.11 37.53
N ALA A 890 -33.32 15.22 36.99
CA ALA A 890 -32.41 16.11 37.72
C ALA A 890 -32.97 16.58 39.08
N PRO A 891 -34.27 16.94 39.23
CA PRO A 891 -34.83 17.25 40.55
C PRO A 891 -34.76 16.08 41.54
N VAL A 892 -35.03 14.86 41.07
CA VAL A 892 -34.98 13.62 41.86
C VAL A 892 -33.52 13.30 42.23
N LEU A 893 -32.59 13.39 41.28
CA LEU A 893 -31.17 13.14 41.52
C LEU A 893 -30.56 14.19 42.47
N ASN A 894 -30.87 15.47 42.30
CA ASN A 894 -30.35 16.54 43.16
C ASN A 894 -30.85 16.42 44.60
N SER A 895 -32.14 16.10 44.78
CA SER A 895 -32.71 15.87 46.12
C SER A 895 -32.18 14.57 46.74
N PHE A 896 -31.98 13.52 45.95
CA PHE A 896 -31.31 12.30 46.41
C PHE A 896 -29.87 12.56 46.86
N ASN A 897 -29.07 13.28 46.07
CA ASN A 897 -27.69 13.61 46.42
C ASN A 897 -27.62 14.47 47.70
N ALA A 898 -28.65 15.31 47.96
CA ALA A 898 -28.76 16.04 49.21
C ALA A 898 -29.15 15.15 50.40
N TYR A 899 -29.82 14.01 50.16
CA TYR A 899 -30.22 13.02 51.17
C TYR A 899 -29.17 11.93 51.43
N PHE A 900 -28.40 11.55 50.42
CA PHE A 900 -27.37 10.52 50.46
C PHE A 900 -26.09 11.06 49.82
N ASN A 901 -25.15 11.50 50.65
CA ASN A 901 -23.82 11.95 50.24
C ASN A 901 -22.75 11.54 51.27
N ASP A 902 -21.49 11.69 50.87
CA ASP A 902 -20.33 11.30 51.67
C ASP A 902 -20.27 12.08 52.99
N GLY A 903 -20.58 13.37 52.99
CA GLY A 903 -20.60 14.23 54.17
C GLY A 903 -21.61 13.75 55.23
N GLN A 904 -22.83 13.39 54.81
CA GLN A 904 -23.84 12.82 55.69
C GLN A 904 -23.43 11.46 56.21
N LEU A 905 -22.95 10.56 55.35
CA LEU A 905 -22.55 9.22 55.76
C LEU A 905 -21.36 9.25 56.73
N LYS A 906 -20.34 10.08 56.46
CA LYS A 906 -19.20 10.33 57.36
C LYS A 906 -19.64 10.93 58.70
N SER A 907 -20.59 11.85 58.69
CA SER A 907 -21.17 12.45 59.92
C SER A 907 -21.92 11.40 60.77
N LEU A 908 -22.66 10.50 60.12
CA LEU A 908 -23.33 9.39 60.81
C LEU A 908 -22.34 8.39 61.42
N LEU A 909 -21.19 8.17 60.77
CA LEU A 909 -20.09 7.32 61.26
C LEU A 909 -19.21 8.01 62.33
N ALA A 910 -19.31 9.34 62.50
CA ALA A 910 -18.53 10.10 63.48
C ALA A 910 -19.10 10.06 64.91
N THR A 911 -18.24 9.83 65.90
CA THR A 911 -18.63 9.53 67.30
C THR A 911 -18.93 10.74 68.21
N ALA A 912 -18.99 11.97 67.70
CA ALA A 912 -19.16 13.16 68.54
C ALA A 912 -20.51 13.86 68.33
N ALA A 913 -21.51 13.53 69.16
CA ALA A 913 -22.48 14.49 69.72
C ALA A 913 -23.42 13.83 70.76
N PRO A 914 -23.92 14.59 71.76
CA PRO A 914 -24.93 14.13 72.72
C PRO A 914 -26.29 13.85 72.09
N ASP A 915 -27.13 13.02 72.72
CA ASP A 915 -28.46 12.56 72.26
C ASP A 915 -29.40 13.69 71.79
N THR A 916 -29.29 14.90 72.35
CA THR A 916 -30.09 16.07 71.94
C THR A 916 -29.75 16.61 70.53
N ALA A 917 -28.57 16.28 70.00
CA ALA A 917 -28.19 16.59 68.62
C ALA A 917 -28.76 15.59 67.60
N GLU A 918 -29.29 14.44 68.03
CA GLU A 918 -29.75 13.37 67.14
C GLU A 918 -31.12 13.67 66.54
N THR A 919 -32.06 14.20 67.33
CA THR A 919 -33.34 14.71 66.80
C THR A 919 -33.10 15.87 65.82
N GLN A 920 -32.07 16.69 66.05
CA GLN A 920 -31.65 17.75 65.13
C GLN A 920 -30.99 17.22 63.84
N ARG A 921 -30.15 16.18 63.92
CA ARG A 921 -29.49 15.56 62.76
C ARG A 921 -30.45 14.71 61.92
N ALA A 922 -31.35 13.96 62.55
CA ALA A 922 -32.48 13.33 61.87
C ALA A 922 -33.38 14.39 61.21
N GLY A 923 -33.59 15.53 61.89
CA GLY A 923 -34.24 16.71 61.30
C GLY A 923 -33.48 17.32 60.11
N ALA A 924 -32.14 17.23 60.09
CA ALA A 924 -31.32 17.69 58.98
C ALA A 924 -31.40 16.77 57.74
N MET A 925 -31.68 15.47 57.92
CA MET A 925 -31.94 14.52 56.84
C MET A 925 -33.42 14.49 56.40
N ARG A 926 -34.32 14.92 57.29
CA ARG A 926 -35.76 15.00 57.04
C ARG A 926 -36.10 15.84 55.83
N ARG A 927 -35.59 17.07 55.76
CA ARG A 927 -35.91 17.98 54.66
C ARG A 927 -35.40 17.48 53.30
N PRO A 928 -34.13 17.04 53.14
CA PRO A 928 -33.68 16.41 51.90
C PRO A 928 -34.49 15.18 51.48
N LEU A 929 -34.90 14.33 52.44
CA LEU A 929 -35.75 13.19 52.13
C LEU A 929 -37.17 13.59 51.73
N GLU A 930 -37.78 14.56 52.42
CA GLU A 930 -39.09 15.13 52.05
C GLU A 930 -39.05 15.71 50.64
N ASP A 931 -37.98 16.43 50.32
CA ASP A 931 -37.76 16.98 48.98
C ASP A 931 -37.62 15.84 47.96
N PHE A 932 -36.84 14.80 48.25
CA PHE A 932 -36.68 13.63 47.39
C PHE A 932 -37.99 12.85 47.16
N LEU A 933 -38.72 12.53 48.23
CA LEU A 933 -39.99 11.82 48.16
C LEU A 933 -41.07 12.65 47.46
N ARG A 934 -41.06 13.97 47.61
CA ARG A 934 -41.97 14.86 46.87
C ARG A 934 -41.67 14.84 45.37
N GLU A 935 -40.41 14.96 44.97
CA GLU A 935 -40.02 14.89 43.55
C GLU A 935 -40.31 13.51 42.94
N LEU A 936 -40.11 12.45 43.71
CA LEU A 936 -40.40 11.08 43.31
C LEU A 936 -41.92 10.81 43.27
N GLY A 937 -42.68 11.31 44.24
CA GLY A 937 -44.14 11.24 44.32
C GLY A 937 -44.87 12.06 43.26
N ALA A 938 -44.26 13.15 42.77
CA ALA A 938 -44.78 13.88 41.60
C ALA A 938 -44.76 13.05 40.30
N ARG A 939 -43.99 11.95 40.27
CA ARG A 939 -43.77 11.08 39.11
C ARG A 939 -44.22 9.64 39.33
N THR A 940 -44.71 9.32 40.51
CA THR A 940 -45.15 7.98 40.94
C THR A 940 -46.45 8.08 41.75
N ARG A 941 -46.94 6.98 42.31
CA ARG A 941 -48.09 6.98 43.25
C ARG A 941 -47.66 7.05 44.72
N ILE A 942 -46.41 7.43 44.97
CA ILE A 942 -45.83 7.42 46.31
C ILE A 942 -46.23 8.71 47.03
N HIS A 943 -46.91 8.56 48.16
CA HIS A 943 -47.42 9.65 48.98
C HIS A 943 -47.06 9.49 50.46
N ASP A 944 -46.09 8.61 50.77
CA ASP A 944 -45.64 8.31 52.13
C ASP A 944 -45.10 9.57 52.83
N ASP A 945 -45.40 9.70 54.13
CA ASP A 945 -44.87 10.77 54.97
C ASP A 945 -43.40 10.49 55.31
N ALA A 946 -42.51 11.45 55.03
CA ALA A 946 -41.07 11.29 55.27
C ALA A 946 -40.74 11.09 56.75
N GLY A 947 -41.57 11.62 57.66
CA GLY A 947 -41.45 11.40 59.10
C GLY A 947 -41.71 9.94 59.45
N GLU A 948 -42.78 9.34 58.91
CA GLU A 948 -43.07 7.92 59.10
C GLU A 948 -42.00 7.00 58.50
N LEU A 949 -41.43 7.36 57.34
CA LEU A 949 -40.37 6.59 56.68
C LEU A 949 -39.01 6.70 57.39
N LEU A 950 -38.71 7.81 58.06
CA LEU A 950 -37.46 8.00 58.79
C LEU A 950 -37.44 7.35 60.17
N MET A 951 -38.61 7.09 60.79
CA MET A 951 -38.66 6.50 62.13
C MET A 951 -37.89 5.16 62.24
N PRO A 952 -38.02 4.21 61.29
CA PRO A 952 -37.20 2.99 61.26
C PRO A 952 -35.70 3.26 61.06
N SER A 953 -35.34 4.26 60.24
CA SER A 953 -33.94 4.65 60.00
C SER A 953 -33.30 5.26 61.24
N VAL A 954 -34.00 6.15 61.95
CA VAL A 954 -33.49 6.80 63.16
C VAL A 954 -33.08 5.78 64.21
N HIS A 955 -33.94 4.78 64.48
CA HIS A 955 -33.61 3.70 65.41
C HIS A 955 -32.40 2.89 64.95
N SER A 956 -32.32 2.54 63.66
CA SER A 956 -31.20 1.76 63.10
C SER A 956 -29.88 2.53 63.17
N ILE A 957 -29.92 3.83 62.87
CA ILE A 957 -28.77 4.74 62.98
C ILE A 957 -28.31 4.87 64.43
N GLN A 958 -29.25 5.04 65.39
CA GLN A 958 -28.94 5.12 66.82
C GLN A 958 -28.32 3.83 67.37
N TYR A 959 -28.85 2.67 66.96
CA TYR A 959 -28.25 1.38 67.29
C TYR A 959 -26.79 1.32 66.82
N TRP A 960 -26.55 1.59 65.53
CA TRP A 960 -25.23 1.46 64.97
C TRP A 960 -24.23 2.49 65.49
N ARG A 961 -24.65 3.72 65.76
CA ARG A 961 -23.80 4.73 66.42
C ARG A 961 -23.41 4.31 67.83
N ARG A 962 -24.32 3.70 68.61
CA ARG A 962 -23.99 3.14 69.93
C ARG A 962 -22.98 2.01 69.79
N GLN A 963 -23.16 1.10 68.84
CA GLN A 963 -22.19 0.03 68.57
C GLN A 963 -20.82 0.56 68.13
N ILE A 964 -20.77 1.57 67.26
CA ILE A 964 -19.52 2.23 66.85
C ILE A 964 -18.84 2.91 68.06
N ALA A 965 -19.61 3.60 68.91
CA ALA A 965 -19.09 4.26 70.11
C ALA A 965 -18.58 3.25 71.15
N GLU A 966 -19.29 2.15 71.38
CA GLU A 966 -18.85 1.05 72.24
C GLU A 966 -17.60 0.39 71.68
N HIS A 967 -17.55 0.08 70.39
CA HIS A 967 -16.37 -0.51 69.75
C HIS A 967 -15.14 0.39 69.89
N ARG A 968 -15.27 1.70 69.66
CA ARG A 968 -14.17 2.68 69.83
C ARG A 968 -13.75 2.91 71.30
N LYS A 969 -14.63 2.67 72.27
CA LYS A 969 -14.25 2.69 73.71
C LYS A 969 -13.35 1.51 74.08
N HIS A 970 -13.51 0.37 73.40
CA HIS A 970 -12.74 -0.84 73.65
C HIS A 970 -11.49 -0.95 72.77
N ALA A 971 -11.47 -0.29 71.61
CA ALA A 971 -10.27 -0.13 70.77
C ALA A 971 -9.38 0.97 71.36
N GLY A 972 -8.14 0.65 71.77
CA GLY A 972 -7.22 1.60 72.39
C GLY A 972 -6.89 2.81 71.49
N ALA A 973 -6.56 3.95 72.10
CA ALA A 973 -6.16 5.16 71.39
C ALA A 973 -4.82 4.97 70.64
N GLY A 974 -4.89 4.56 69.37
CA GLY A 974 -3.71 4.40 68.52
C GLY A 974 -3.87 3.46 67.32
N GLU A 975 -4.88 2.60 67.27
CA GLU A 975 -5.18 1.83 66.06
C GLU A 975 -6.00 2.69 65.10
N GLU A 976 -5.39 3.07 63.96
CA GLU A 976 -6.16 3.43 62.77
C GLU A 976 -7.03 2.23 62.42
N THR A 977 -8.30 2.26 62.86
CA THR A 977 -9.30 1.28 62.51
C THR A 977 -9.47 1.32 60.99
N THR A 978 -8.79 0.42 60.28
CA THR A 978 -9.11 0.11 58.89
C THR A 978 -10.61 -0.16 58.84
N VAL A 979 -11.35 0.70 58.14
CA VAL A 979 -12.80 0.57 58.02
C VAL A 979 -13.07 -0.75 57.32
N ASP A 980 -13.47 -1.75 58.11
CA ASP A 980 -13.98 -3.00 57.58
C ASP A 980 -15.23 -2.65 56.75
N VAL A 981 -15.12 -2.91 55.44
CA VAL A 981 -15.98 -2.38 54.37
C VAL A 981 -17.47 -2.66 54.65
N THR A 982 -17.75 -3.82 55.25
CA THR A 982 -19.08 -4.31 55.61
C THR A 982 -19.51 -3.94 57.02
N ARG A 983 -18.59 -3.70 57.95
CA ARG A 983 -18.95 -3.66 59.39
C ARG A 983 -19.74 -2.43 59.80
N TRP A 984 -19.49 -1.27 59.20
CA TRP A 984 -20.09 -0.01 59.65
C TRP A 984 -20.74 0.82 58.53
N VAL A 985 -20.11 0.84 57.34
CA VAL A 985 -20.60 1.65 56.21
C VAL A 985 -21.87 1.03 55.62
N LEU A 986 -21.87 -0.28 55.42
CA LEU A 986 -22.98 -1.01 54.81
C LEU A 986 -24.28 -0.96 55.65
N PRO A 987 -24.27 -1.21 56.98
CA PRO A 987 -25.49 -1.11 57.78
C PRO A 987 -26.05 0.31 57.86
N MET A 988 -25.16 1.32 57.84
CA MET A 988 -25.57 2.72 57.81
C MET A 988 -26.21 3.09 56.47
N ALA A 989 -25.60 2.70 55.35
CA ALA A 989 -26.15 2.92 54.02
C ALA A 989 -27.50 2.18 53.83
N TYR A 990 -27.58 0.93 54.31
CA TYR A 990 -28.81 0.15 54.30
C TYR A 990 -29.92 0.83 55.11
N ALA A 991 -29.62 1.32 56.32
CA ALA A 991 -30.60 2.00 57.17
C ALA A 991 -31.21 3.25 56.50
N LEU A 992 -30.45 3.94 55.65
CA LEU A 992 -30.92 5.12 54.91
C LEU A 992 -31.73 4.75 53.66
N LEU A 993 -31.32 3.71 52.93
CA LEU A 993 -31.90 3.39 51.63
C LEU A 993 -33.05 2.38 51.72
N LYS A 994 -33.12 1.59 52.79
CA LYS A 994 -34.17 0.58 52.97
C LYS A 994 -35.59 1.15 53.07
N PRO A 995 -35.89 2.19 53.89
CA PRO A 995 -37.24 2.74 53.91
C PRO A 995 -37.63 3.37 52.57
N VAL A 996 -36.67 3.96 51.86
CA VAL A 996 -36.88 4.45 50.49
C VAL A 996 -37.22 3.30 49.54
N SER A 997 -36.47 2.21 49.58
CA SER A 997 -36.75 0.98 48.83
C SER A 997 -38.17 0.45 49.10
N VAL A 998 -38.60 0.43 50.36
CA VAL A 998 -39.96 0.01 50.75
C VAL A 998 -41.04 0.97 50.23
N ALA A 999 -40.83 2.28 50.34
CA ALA A 999 -41.74 3.28 49.81
C ALA A 999 -41.88 3.15 48.29
N VAL A 1000 -40.77 2.95 47.59
CA VAL A 1000 -40.75 2.73 46.14
C VAL A 1000 -41.49 1.45 45.76
N ALA A 1001 -41.26 0.34 46.48
CA ALA A 1001 -41.94 -0.93 46.23
C ALA A 1001 -43.46 -0.86 46.44
N ARG A 1002 -43.95 -0.07 47.41
CA ARG A 1002 -45.40 0.15 47.65
C ARG A 1002 -46.08 0.96 46.54
N GLY A 1003 -45.33 1.81 45.84
CA GLY A 1003 -45.82 2.70 44.78
C GLY A 1003 -46.11 2.03 43.42
N GLY A 1004 -45.55 0.84 43.15
CA GLY A 1004 -45.82 0.00 41.95
C GLY A 1004 -44.60 -0.37 41.08
N ASP A 1005 -44.69 -1.57 40.48
CA ASP A 1005 -43.88 -2.26 39.44
C ASP A 1005 -42.39 -2.61 39.66
N LEU A 1006 -41.84 -2.42 40.85
CA LEU A 1006 -40.51 -2.94 41.18
C LEU A 1006 -40.61 -4.06 42.23
N HIS A 1007 -40.49 -5.32 41.76
CA HIS A 1007 -40.45 -6.51 42.60
C HIS A 1007 -39.08 -6.76 43.25
N ASP A 1008 -38.02 -6.13 42.73
CA ASP A 1008 -36.65 -6.20 43.24
C ASP A 1008 -36.33 -4.99 44.15
N GLY A 1009 -35.92 -5.27 45.39
CA GLY A 1009 -35.60 -4.28 46.43
C GLY A 1009 -34.43 -3.34 46.12
N ALA A 1010 -33.58 -3.64 45.14
CA ALA A 1010 -32.47 -2.79 44.70
C ALA A 1010 -32.64 -2.21 43.28
N ALA A 1011 -33.55 -2.73 42.45
CA ALA A 1011 -33.76 -2.30 41.06
C ALA A 1011 -34.22 -0.83 40.93
N TRP A 1012 -34.78 -0.25 41.99
CA TRP A 1012 -35.12 1.17 42.01
C TRP A 1012 -33.89 2.07 41.89
N LEU A 1013 -32.73 1.63 42.37
CA LEU A 1013 -31.49 2.41 42.29
C LEU A 1013 -31.11 2.68 40.84
N ASP A 1014 -31.28 1.68 39.98
CA ASP A 1014 -31.02 1.78 38.54
C ASP A 1014 -32.16 2.50 37.82
N SER A 1015 -33.42 2.21 38.19
CA SER A 1015 -34.60 2.82 37.57
C SER A 1015 -34.67 4.34 37.74
N TRP A 1016 -34.12 4.86 38.84
CA TRP A 1016 -34.06 6.29 39.15
C TRP A 1016 -32.66 6.89 38.95
N LEU A 1017 -31.73 6.14 38.33
CA LEU A 1017 -30.35 6.54 38.03
C LEU A 1017 -29.53 7.01 39.25
N VAL A 1018 -29.86 6.53 40.45
CA VAL A 1018 -29.14 6.88 41.69
C VAL A 1018 -28.00 5.91 42.02
N SER A 1019 -27.93 4.75 41.36
CA SER A 1019 -26.85 3.76 41.52
C SER A 1019 -25.45 4.38 41.48
N ARG A 1020 -25.18 5.26 40.50
CA ARG A 1020 -23.88 5.93 40.35
C ARG A 1020 -23.54 6.82 41.54
N ASN A 1021 -24.52 7.52 42.10
CA ASN A 1021 -24.32 8.36 43.28
C ASN A 1021 -24.08 7.52 44.54
N VAL A 1022 -24.82 6.42 44.71
CA VAL A 1022 -24.61 5.52 45.85
C VAL A 1022 -23.20 4.92 45.79
N LEU A 1023 -22.79 4.40 44.63
CA LEU A 1023 -21.45 3.87 44.41
C LEU A 1023 -20.36 4.93 44.69
N SER A 1024 -20.49 6.13 44.11
CA SER A 1024 -19.49 7.19 44.31
C SER A 1024 -19.39 7.62 45.77
N THR A 1025 -20.53 7.75 46.45
CA THR A 1025 -20.60 8.08 47.88
C THR A 1025 -19.90 7.02 48.72
N LEU A 1026 -20.15 5.73 48.46
CA LEU A 1026 -19.49 4.63 49.17
C LEU A 1026 -17.98 4.62 48.92
N ALA A 1027 -17.55 4.78 47.67
CA ALA A 1027 -16.13 4.87 47.32
C ALA A 1027 -15.42 6.05 48.01
N GLU A 1028 -16.06 7.22 48.08
CA GLU A 1028 -15.52 8.41 48.76
C GLU A 1028 -15.45 8.28 50.28
N VAL A 1029 -16.41 7.61 50.90
CA VAL A 1029 -16.39 7.33 52.35
C VAL A 1029 -15.32 6.28 52.69
N LEU A 1030 -15.13 5.29 51.83
CA LEU A 1030 -14.15 4.21 52.01
C LEU A 1030 -12.73 4.60 51.57
N GLY A 1031 -12.57 5.67 50.79
CA GLY A 1031 -11.29 6.13 50.26
C GLY A 1031 -10.69 5.20 49.20
N ASP A 1032 -11.49 4.29 48.63
CA ASP A 1032 -11.04 3.22 47.74
C ASP A 1032 -12.19 2.81 46.81
N GLN A 1033 -11.96 2.90 45.49
CA GLN A 1033 -12.95 2.59 44.45
C GLN A 1033 -13.36 1.12 44.45
N TRP A 1034 -12.42 0.21 44.63
CA TRP A 1034 -12.69 -1.23 44.66
C TRP A 1034 -13.53 -1.60 45.89
N LYS A 1035 -13.19 -1.05 47.05
CA LYS A 1035 -14.00 -1.24 48.27
C LYS A 1035 -15.40 -0.62 48.13
N GLY A 1036 -15.52 0.52 47.46
CA GLY A 1036 -16.79 1.15 47.11
C GLY A 1036 -17.68 0.24 46.26
N GLU A 1037 -17.11 -0.39 45.24
CA GLU A 1037 -17.80 -1.33 44.35
C GLU A 1037 -18.29 -2.58 45.10
N LEU A 1038 -17.44 -3.18 45.93
CA LEU A 1038 -17.83 -4.30 46.78
C LEU A 1038 -18.94 -3.92 47.76
N ALA A 1039 -18.83 -2.77 48.44
CA ALA A 1039 -19.86 -2.28 49.36
C ALA A 1039 -21.19 -2.01 48.64
N PHE A 1040 -21.15 -1.46 47.43
CA PHE A 1040 -22.33 -1.18 46.62
C PHE A 1040 -23.05 -2.48 46.23
N ARG A 1041 -22.31 -3.52 45.83
CA ARG A 1041 -22.88 -4.84 45.51
C ARG A 1041 -23.47 -5.51 46.74
N ALA A 1042 -22.74 -5.54 47.86
CA ALA A 1042 -23.26 -6.05 49.12
C ALA A 1042 -24.53 -5.33 49.57
N LEU A 1043 -24.61 -4.01 49.36
CA LEU A 1043 -25.80 -3.20 49.64
C LEU A 1043 -26.99 -3.59 48.76
N ARG A 1044 -26.79 -3.75 47.45
CA ARG A 1044 -27.87 -4.19 46.53
C ARG A 1044 -28.39 -5.57 46.90
N VAL A 1045 -27.47 -6.50 47.19
CA VAL A 1045 -27.78 -7.85 47.66
C VAL A 1045 -28.51 -7.81 49.01
N ALA A 1046 -28.09 -6.98 49.96
CA ALA A 1046 -28.79 -6.81 51.24
C ALA A 1046 -30.21 -6.23 51.07
N LEU A 1047 -30.39 -5.23 50.20
CA LEU A 1047 -31.70 -4.64 49.91
C LEU A 1047 -32.70 -5.67 49.37
N ARG A 1048 -32.23 -6.66 48.60
CA ARG A 1048 -33.00 -7.79 48.08
C ARG A 1048 -33.31 -8.86 49.13
N PHE A 1049 -32.26 -9.37 49.78
CA PHE A 1049 -32.35 -10.66 50.48
C PHE A 1049 -32.40 -10.58 52.01
N ALA A 1050 -31.97 -9.47 52.63
CA ALA A 1050 -31.80 -9.41 54.09
C ALA A 1050 -33.12 -9.61 54.88
N GLU A 1051 -34.28 -9.23 54.33
CA GLU A 1051 -35.57 -9.39 55.01
C GLU A 1051 -36.33 -10.69 54.65
N HIS A 1052 -36.00 -11.34 53.52
CA HIS A 1052 -36.88 -12.34 52.90
C HIS A 1052 -36.60 -13.81 53.25
N GLY A 1053 -35.67 -14.14 54.16
CA GLY A 1053 -35.67 -15.47 54.78
C GLY A 1053 -34.34 -16.21 54.94
N LEU A 1054 -33.19 -15.56 54.74
CA LEU A 1054 -31.87 -16.16 55.06
C LEU A 1054 -31.58 -16.23 56.58
N HIS A 1055 -32.56 -16.65 57.37
CA HIS A 1055 -32.51 -16.59 58.83
C HIS A 1055 -33.50 -17.49 59.58
N ARG A 1056 -34.45 -18.14 58.90
CA ARG A 1056 -35.38 -19.07 59.56
C ARG A 1056 -34.87 -20.50 59.40
N VAL A 1057 -34.50 -21.12 60.51
CA VAL A 1057 -33.99 -22.50 60.55
C VAL A 1057 -35.13 -23.53 60.52
N ASP A 1058 -36.36 -23.10 60.82
CA ASP A 1058 -37.55 -23.95 60.91
C ASP A 1058 -38.02 -24.54 59.57
N ALA A 1059 -37.40 -24.15 58.45
CA ALA A 1059 -37.63 -24.69 57.12
C ALA A 1059 -36.31 -24.75 56.31
N PRO A 1060 -35.44 -25.76 56.55
CA PRO A 1060 -34.14 -25.87 55.91
C PRO A 1060 -34.18 -25.87 54.36
N PRO A 1061 -35.15 -26.53 53.69
CA PRO A 1061 -35.29 -26.44 52.23
C PRO A 1061 -35.54 -25.01 51.71
N ALA A 1062 -36.34 -24.23 52.44
CA ALA A 1062 -36.63 -22.85 52.06
C ALA A 1062 -35.41 -21.94 52.25
N LEU A 1063 -34.62 -22.15 53.31
CA LEU A 1063 -33.38 -21.42 53.57
C LEU A 1063 -32.33 -21.68 52.46
N LEU A 1064 -32.17 -22.94 52.06
CA LEU A 1064 -31.24 -23.34 50.99
C LEU A 1064 -31.71 -22.88 49.60
N SER A 1065 -33.01 -22.95 49.31
CA SER A 1065 -33.59 -22.43 48.06
C SER A 1065 -33.36 -20.93 47.90
N GLN A 1066 -33.49 -20.16 48.99
CA GLN A 1066 -33.18 -18.72 48.95
C GLN A 1066 -31.69 -18.44 48.80
N PHE A 1067 -30.82 -19.29 49.37
CA PHE A 1067 -29.39 -19.19 49.17
C PHE A 1067 -28.99 -19.47 47.72
N GLN A 1068 -29.61 -20.47 47.08
CA GLN A 1068 -29.46 -20.74 45.66
C GLN A 1068 -29.91 -19.55 44.81
N HIS A 1069 -31.07 -18.97 45.11
CA HIS A 1069 -31.56 -17.78 44.40
C HIS A 1069 -30.62 -16.57 44.54
N MET A 1070 -29.97 -16.41 45.70
CA MET A 1070 -28.94 -15.39 45.88
C MET A 1070 -27.69 -15.69 45.05
N LEU A 1071 -27.27 -16.95 44.90
CA LEU A 1071 -26.11 -17.32 44.06
C LEU A 1071 -26.37 -17.12 42.56
N ASP A 1072 -27.64 -17.03 42.15
CA ASP A 1072 -28.05 -16.65 40.80
C ASP A 1072 -28.06 -15.13 40.57
N ASP A 1073 -27.99 -14.33 41.64
CA ASP A 1073 -27.99 -12.86 41.53
C ASP A 1073 -26.63 -12.36 41.02
N PRO A 1074 -26.59 -11.57 39.92
CA PRO A 1074 -25.33 -11.08 39.35
C PRO A 1074 -24.49 -10.20 40.28
N ASP A 1075 -25.11 -9.45 41.20
CA ASP A 1075 -24.38 -8.65 42.17
C ASP A 1075 -23.76 -9.53 43.25
N ALA A 1076 -24.45 -10.60 43.66
CA ALA A 1076 -23.90 -11.60 44.56
C ALA A 1076 -22.73 -12.36 43.92
N GLN A 1077 -22.85 -12.80 42.66
CA GLN A 1077 -21.76 -13.49 41.95
C GLN A 1077 -20.48 -12.64 41.85
N GLN A 1078 -20.65 -11.34 41.55
CA GLN A 1078 -19.53 -10.41 41.45
C GLN A 1078 -18.96 -10.05 42.82
N PHE A 1079 -19.79 -9.90 43.86
CA PHE A 1079 -19.31 -9.72 45.24
C PHE A 1079 -18.54 -10.95 45.74
N LEU A 1080 -19.05 -12.14 45.46
CA LEU A 1080 -18.44 -13.43 45.82
C LEU A 1080 -17.26 -13.82 44.92
N MET A 1081 -16.91 -13.01 43.91
CA MET A 1081 -15.79 -13.22 43.00
C MET A 1081 -15.82 -14.60 42.33
N PHE A 1082 -16.89 -14.90 41.60
CA PHE A 1082 -16.99 -16.14 40.84
C PHE A 1082 -15.84 -16.23 39.81
N ASN A 1083 -15.11 -17.34 39.80
CA ASN A 1083 -13.98 -17.58 38.91
C ASN A 1083 -14.03 -19.00 38.33
N GLU A 1084 -13.74 -19.13 37.04
CA GLU A 1084 -13.68 -20.42 36.35
C GLU A 1084 -12.24 -20.94 36.29
N HIS A 1085 -12.04 -22.19 36.70
CA HIS A 1085 -10.76 -22.89 36.58
C HIS A 1085 -11.00 -24.33 36.12
N GLU A 1086 -10.38 -24.72 35.01
CA GLU A 1086 -10.52 -26.05 34.40
C GLU A 1086 -11.99 -26.48 34.15
N GLY A 1087 -12.85 -25.53 33.78
CA GLY A 1087 -14.27 -25.78 33.51
C GLY A 1087 -15.16 -25.93 34.75
N VAL A 1088 -14.66 -25.54 35.95
CA VAL A 1088 -15.42 -25.55 37.21
C VAL A 1088 -15.49 -24.14 37.78
N VAL A 1089 -16.67 -23.71 38.25
CA VAL A 1089 -16.88 -22.38 38.82
C VAL A 1089 -16.75 -22.41 40.35
N TYR A 1090 -15.85 -21.58 40.87
CA TYR A 1090 -15.61 -21.40 42.31
C TYR A 1090 -16.06 -20.02 42.76
N PHE A 1091 -16.44 -19.88 44.03
CA PHE A 1091 -16.71 -18.59 44.66
C PHE A 1091 -15.90 -18.42 45.95
N ASN A 1092 -15.59 -17.17 46.31
CA ASN A 1092 -14.70 -16.85 47.42
C ASN A 1092 -15.38 -17.05 48.78
N ARG A 1093 -14.72 -17.82 49.65
CA ARG A 1093 -15.18 -18.14 51.00
C ARG A 1093 -15.29 -16.91 51.89
N GLU A 1094 -14.23 -16.09 51.94
CA GLU A 1094 -14.16 -14.94 52.83
C GLU A 1094 -15.27 -13.92 52.49
N GLN A 1095 -15.54 -13.71 51.20
CA GLN A 1095 -16.65 -12.87 50.74
C GLN A 1095 -18.01 -13.44 51.14
N LEU A 1096 -18.21 -14.76 51.10
CA LEU A 1096 -19.45 -15.36 51.62
C LEU A 1096 -19.62 -15.11 53.13
N GLU A 1097 -18.55 -15.30 53.90
CA GLU A 1097 -18.56 -15.06 55.35
C GLU A 1097 -18.83 -13.59 55.69
N ASP A 1098 -18.29 -12.66 54.89
CA ASP A 1098 -18.53 -11.21 54.99
C ASP A 1098 -19.97 -10.83 54.62
N LEU A 1099 -20.51 -11.39 53.53
CA LEU A 1099 -21.88 -11.12 53.08
C LEU A 1099 -22.93 -11.59 54.08
N LEU A 1100 -22.77 -12.81 54.60
CA LEU A 1100 -23.70 -13.36 55.60
C LEU A 1100 -23.60 -12.60 56.93
N ARG A 1101 -22.41 -12.15 57.32
CA ARG A 1101 -22.24 -11.27 58.49
C ARG A 1101 -22.99 -9.95 58.29
N ALA A 1102 -22.84 -9.35 57.10
CA ALA A 1102 -23.51 -8.11 56.75
C ALA A 1102 -25.04 -8.23 56.82
N PHE A 1103 -25.62 -9.38 56.47
CA PHE A 1103 -27.05 -9.63 56.64
C PHE A 1103 -27.49 -9.65 58.10
N GLY A 1104 -26.71 -10.30 58.97
CA GLY A 1104 -26.94 -10.25 60.41
C GLY A 1104 -26.86 -8.83 60.95
N ASP A 1105 -25.84 -8.09 60.51
CA ASP A 1105 -25.63 -6.69 60.87
C ASP A 1105 -26.84 -5.82 60.47
N VAL A 1106 -27.22 -5.75 59.19
CA VAL A 1106 -28.33 -4.87 58.76
C VAL A 1106 -29.65 -5.14 59.48
N ARG A 1107 -29.84 -6.35 60.03
CA ARG A 1107 -31.03 -6.78 60.80
C ARG A 1107 -30.89 -6.59 62.32
N ALA A 1108 -29.68 -6.42 62.84
CA ALA A 1108 -29.42 -6.31 64.28
C ALA A 1108 -30.29 -5.26 65.02
N PRO A 1109 -30.58 -4.07 64.45
CA PRO A 1109 -31.51 -3.11 65.06
C PRO A 1109 -32.95 -3.64 65.22
N ALA A 1110 -33.39 -4.54 64.35
CA ALA A 1110 -34.73 -5.13 64.43
C ALA A 1110 -34.85 -6.06 65.65
N PHE A 1111 -33.81 -6.82 65.98
CA PHE A 1111 -33.79 -7.69 67.16
C PHE A 1111 -33.78 -6.91 68.48
N GLU A 1112 -33.20 -5.70 68.51
CA GLU A 1112 -33.23 -4.84 69.71
C GLU A 1112 -34.67 -4.41 70.10
N ARG A 1113 -35.59 -4.36 69.13
CA ARG A 1113 -37.01 -4.03 69.36
C ARG A 1113 -37.80 -5.16 70.03
N ILE A 1114 -37.24 -6.36 70.13
CA ILE A 1114 -37.89 -7.47 70.84
C ILE A 1114 -37.76 -7.20 72.34
N HIS A 1115 -38.85 -6.73 72.95
CA HIS A 1115 -38.88 -6.33 74.36
C HIS A 1115 -38.67 -7.47 75.37
N HIS A 1116 -39.00 -8.70 74.98
CA HIS A 1116 -38.77 -9.89 75.81
C HIS A 1116 -37.36 -10.44 75.57
N ALA A 1117 -36.51 -10.40 76.60
CA ALA A 1117 -35.11 -10.83 76.52
C ALA A 1117 -34.97 -12.29 76.03
N GLU A 1118 -35.88 -13.17 76.42
CA GLU A 1118 -35.91 -14.57 76.01
C GLU A 1118 -36.24 -14.72 74.51
N ALA A 1119 -37.29 -14.06 74.02
CA ALA A 1119 -37.63 -14.03 72.60
C ALA A 1119 -36.55 -13.37 71.73
N ARG A 1120 -35.84 -12.35 72.27
CA ARG A 1120 -34.69 -11.72 71.61
C ARG A 1120 -33.50 -12.68 71.52
N GLY A 1121 -33.25 -13.45 72.58
CA GLY A 1121 -32.22 -14.48 72.62
C GLY A 1121 -32.46 -15.55 71.57
N VAL A 1122 -33.68 -16.08 71.50
CA VAL A 1122 -34.08 -17.10 70.51
C VAL A 1122 -33.88 -16.58 69.08
N ALA A 1123 -34.36 -15.38 68.75
CA ALA A 1123 -34.22 -14.82 67.41
C ALA A 1123 -32.75 -14.58 66.98
N LEU A 1124 -31.87 -14.25 67.92
CA LEU A 1124 -30.42 -14.11 67.67
C LEU A 1124 -29.74 -15.46 67.51
N GLU A 1125 -30.19 -16.50 68.22
CA GLU A 1125 -29.67 -17.86 68.06
C GLU A 1125 -30.11 -18.48 66.73
N GLU A 1126 -31.36 -18.27 66.32
CA GLU A 1126 -31.88 -18.70 65.00
C GLU A 1126 -31.09 -18.07 63.84
N GLU A 1127 -30.79 -16.77 63.92
CA GLU A 1127 -29.99 -16.08 62.89
C GLU A 1127 -28.57 -16.66 62.79
N ARG A 1128 -27.92 -16.90 63.93
CA ARG A 1128 -26.58 -17.50 63.97
C ARG A 1128 -26.59 -18.93 63.42
N ALA A 1129 -27.60 -19.71 63.78
CA ALA A 1129 -27.77 -21.08 63.32
C ALA A 1129 -28.02 -21.13 61.80
N ALA A 1130 -28.86 -20.25 61.26
CA ALA A 1130 -29.10 -20.14 59.82
C ALA A 1130 -27.82 -19.76 59.06
N ARG A 1131 -27.08 -18.76 59.56
CA ARG A 1131 -25.79 -18.36 58.98
C ARG A 1131 -24.79 -19.52 58.97
N GLN A 1132 -24.68 -20.25 60.08
CA GLN A 1132 -23.77 -21.40 60.15
C GLN A 1132 -24.19 -22.51 59.19
N ALA A 1133 -25.49 -22.80 59.06
CA ALA A 1133 -26.00 -23.80 58.12
C ALA A 1133 -25.65 -23.48 56.65
N LEU A 1134 -25.72 -22.21 56.25
CA LEU A 1134 -25.33 -21.77 54.89
C LEU A 1134 -23.83 -21.91 54.65
N LEU A 1135 -23.00 -21.59 55.65
CA LEU A 1135 -21.55 -21.76 55.58
C LEU A 1135 -21.15 -23.24 55.51
N ASP A 1136 -21.83 -24.09 56.29
CA ASP A 1136 -21.61 -25.54 56.29
C ASP A 1136 -22.01 -26.16 54.94
N ALA A 1137 -23.13 -25.73 54.35
CA ALA A 1137 -23.55 -26.13 53.01
C ALA A 1137 -22.51 -25.75 51.94
N ALA A 1138 -22.04 -24.49 51.94
CA ALA A 1138 -20.99 -24.03 51.03
C ALA A 1138 -19.67 -24.80 51.19
N ALA A 1139 -19.29 -25.11 52.44
CA ALA A 1139 -18.11 -25.90 52.75
C ALA A 1139 -18.23 -27.36 52.28
N PHE A 1140 -19.42 -27.98 52.41
CA PHE A 1140 -19.70 -29.32 51.90
C PHE A 1140 -19.54 -29.40 50.38
N GLY A 1141 -20.05 -28.40 49.66
CA GLY A 1141 -19.85 -28.24 48.21
C GLY A 1141 -18.42 -27.90 47.81
N GLY A 1142 -17.52 -27.64 48.77
CA GLY A 1142 -16.14 -27.21 48.51
C GLY A 1142 -16.05 -25.87 47.80
N TYR A 1143 -17.04 -24.98 47.99
CA TYR A 1143 -17.17 -23.68 47.33
C TYR A 1143 -17.26 -23.76 45.79
N ARG A 1144 -17.65 -24.91 45.25
CA ARG A 1144 -17.95 -25.12 43.83
C ARG A 1144 -19.44 -24.88 43.59
N VAL A 1145 -19.77 -24.04 42.62
CA VAL A 1145 -21.16 -23.61 42.37
C VAL A 1145 -22.03 -24.80 42.01
N GLU A 1146 -21.58 -25.65 41.08
CA GLU A 1146 -22.34 -26.80 40.58
C GLU A 1146 -22.59 -27.82 41.68
N ARG A 1147 -21.55 -28.16 42.46
CA ARG A 1147 -21.64 -29.14 43.55
C ARG A 1147 -22.50 -28.65 44.72
N LEU A 1148 -22.46 -27.34 45.00
CA LEU A 1148 -23.34 -26.74 46.00
C LEU A 1148 -24.81 -26.76 45.55
N ARG A 1149 -25.07 -26.55 44.26
CA ARG A 1149 -26.43 -26.66 43.69
C ARG A 1149 -26.95 -28.08 43.79
N GLU A 1150 -26.16 -29.08 43.37
CA GLU A 1150 -26.52 -30.50 43.50
C GLU A 1150 -26.87 -30.84 44.96
N PHE A 1151 -26.05 -30.39 45.92
CA PHE A 1151 -26.34 -30.57 47.34
C PHE A 1151 -27.62 -29.88 47.80
N ILE A 1152 -27.87 -28.64 47.36
CA ILE A 1152 -29.10 -27.91 47.71
C ILE A 1152 -30.34 -28.60 47.11
N ASP A 1153 -30.27 -29.02 45.84
CA ASP A 1153 -31.35 -29.70 45.14
C ASP A 1153 -31.68 -31.05 45.82
N GLU A 1154 -30.66 -31.84 46.21
CA GLU A 1154 -30.83 -33.07 47.00
C GLU A 1154 -31.53 -32.81 48.35
N GLN A 1155 -31.14 -31.76 49.08
CA GLN A 1155 -31.75 -31.40 50.36
C GLN A 1155 -33.18 -30.85 50.22
N ILE A 1156 -33.52 -30.26 49.08
CA ILE A 1156 -34.88 -29.79 48.77
C ILE A 1156 -35.77 -30.98 48.38
N GLU A 1157 -35.27 -31.91 47.57
CA GLU A 1157 -36.01 -33.12 47.16
C GLU A 1157 -36.27 -34.08 48.34
N ASP A 1158 -35.31 -34.27 49.24
CA ASP A 1158 -35.48 -35.11 50.44
C ASP A 1158 -36.43 -34.48 51.49
N GLY A 1159 -36.74 -33.18 51.37
CA GLY A 1159 -37.55 -32.41 52.31
C GLY A 1159 -39.05 -32.33 52.02
N GLU A 1160 -39.54 -32.89 50.92
CA GLU A 1160 -40.97 -32.92 50.52
C GLU A 1160 -41.73 -34.23 50.87
N VAL A 1161 -41.31 -34.96 51.92
CA VAL A 1161 -42.06 -36.14 52.44
C VAL A 1161 -42.78 -35.86 53.75
#